data_AF-A0A820AGT3-F1
#
_entry.id   AF-A0A820AGT3-F1
#
_cell.length_a   1.000
_cell.length_b   1.000
_cell.length_c   1.000
_cell.angle_alpha   90.00
_cell.angle_beta   90.00
_cell.angle_gamma   90.00
#
_symmetry.space_group_name_H-M   'P 1'
#
loop_
_entity.id
_entity.type
_entity.pdbx_description
1 polymer ?
#
loop_
_entity_poly.entity_id
_entity_poly.type
_entity_poly.pdbx_seq_one_letter_code
_entity_poly.pdbx_strand_id
1 'polypeptide(L)'
;RQHCQSHLPPHMIPSFFIILDKLPLNQNGKIDRKLLPLPSFLSMHLTNHDELLLPKNETEIIIHHIWCDLLKQTQILTNTNIFSIGGHSIIIMQLFHQYKIEFHLETNALSISNLFQHPTIIHHAQLIQQSINTTHTLNDYPWSSLHLTQARASFAQERIYLDEQIRFSSNKTTMNNMYVIPLLYRISSMNGHISITRLHHAFQSVITKHNILRTALYIDDTNGTIIQHSLDAHIILNDDMKSCGLTIINVHNDDYRHMNEIIGEILNQSDLFDLSKGHVINCHILRHCGCSQDDISCENDDLLSENDHVLIGVHHAMFDGASTSIFIRDLSLAYQSDDSLFLDENTLNYIDYSVHEHIMDISLSREFWHSQLESYNMACSLSLPVDRQRSSTGQRSGLASSAQITFDDETCASFLNYASSHHLTLFQLGLSVFHVFLFKLTHGQTDLCISSINANRYRNELVNMIGMFVSTLPYRVELDPHCSFDEVVEYVQEKCLSILEHSHYPLQHILRDLHLTQSNVSFLETMFDFISMQKDIGHLSLNDADLEQVSLEQSVEMSKFDFSLTFVYNPSSDHNQLSCSFVCSHDLFEKSAVSKAARRFQYMSEQLFQTQSSNISVMNVSSSISKLSLIVPEEAEEMELVVFHRLDNIANEGMIVCSLSHCFIKVVVS
;
A
#
# COMPACT_ATOMS: atom_id res chain seq x y z
N ARG A 1 18.13 -25.64 12.75
CA ARG A 1 17.03 -24.65 12.61
C ARG A 1 17.46 -23.24 13.04
N GLN A 2 17.81 -22.98 14.30
CA GLN A 2 18.29 -21.64 14.75
C GLN A 2 19.43 -21.08 13.88
N HIS A 3 20.42 -21.91 13.55
CA HIS A 3 21.49 -21.53 12.63
C HIS A 3 21.00 -21.16 11.22
N CYS A 4 19.92 -21.76 10.74
CA CYS A 4 19.29 -21.39 9.46
C CYS A 4 18.47 -20.11 9.61
N GLN A 5 17.75 -19.94 10.71
CA GLN A 5 16.96 -18.73 11.00
C GLN A 5 17.80 -17.46 11.06
N SER A 6 19.07 -17.58 11.46
CA SER A 6 19.97 -16.42 11.49
C SER A 6 20.63 -16.10 10.14
N HIS A 7 20.41 -16.90 9.10
CA HIS A 7 21.10 -16.75 7.79
C HIS A 7 20.20 -16.93 6.57
N LEU A 8 18.96 -17.40 6.74
CA LEU A 8 18.03 -17.73 5.66
C LEU A 8 16.64 -17.17 5.98
N PRO A 9 15.92 -16.61 4.98
CA PRO A 9 14.54 -16.21 5.11
C PRO A 9 13.62 -17.36 5.56
N PRO A 10 12.50 -17.08 6.26
CA PRO A 10 11.64 -18.12 6.85
C PRO A 10 11.19 -19.23 5.88
N HIS A 11 10.92 -18.87 4.61
CA HIS A 11 10.48 -19.81 3.57
C HIS A 11 11.63 -20.65 2.98
N MET A 12 12.88 -20.19 3.06
CA MET A 12 14.08 -20.94 2.64
C MET A 12 14.55 -21.93 3.71
N ILE A 13 14.04 -21.80 4.94
CA ILE A 13 14.34 -22.75 6.01
C ILE A 13 13.55 -24.02 5.73
N PRO A 14 14.23 -25.17 5.55
CA PRO A 14 13.53 -26.44 5.33
C PRO A 14 12.50 -26.67 6.42
N SER A 15 11.27 -26.98 6.00
CA SER A 15 10.18 -27.32 6.92
C SER A 15 10.55 -28.54 7.80
N PHE A 16 11.46 -29.39 7.31
CA PHE A 16 11.96 -30.58 8.00
C PHE A 16 13.48 -30.73 7.83
N PHE A 17 14.15 -31.19 8.89
CA PHE A 17 15.54 -31.61 8.86
C PHE A 17 15.60 -33.10 9.15
N ILE A 18 16.01 -33.92 8.17
CA ILE A 18 16.16 -35.36 8.34
C ILE A 18 17.63 -35.70 8.47
N ILE A 19 18.02 -36.22 9.64
CA ILE A 19 19.38 -36.66 9.89
C ILE A 19 19.57 -38.02 9.22
N LEU A 20 20.62 -38.13 8.40
CA LEU A 20 21.04 -39.35 7.74
C LEU A 20 22.48 -39.63 8.14
N ASP A 21 22.80 -40.89 8.45
CA ASP A 21 24.19 -41.29 8.70
C ASP A 21 25.04 -41.19 7.42
N LYS A 22 24.41 -41.35 6.25
CA LYS A 22 25.07 -41.22 4.93
C LYS A 22 24.05 -40.90 3.84
N LEU A 23 24.44 -40.05 2.89
CA LEU A 23 23.64 -39.77 1.69
C LEU A 23 23.60 -41.00 0.77
N PRO A 24 22.40 -41.48 0.36
CA PRO A 24 22.29 -42.58 -0.59
C PRO A 24 22.77 -42.12 -1.97
N LEU A 25 23.63 -42.92 -2.59
CA LEU A 25 24.20 -42.65 -3.91
C LEU A 25 23.68 -43.67 -4.92
N ASN A 26 23.45 -43.23 -6.15
CA ASN A 26 23.16 -44.11 -7.26
C ASN A 26 24.45 -44.76 -7.80
N GLN A 27 24.30 -45.66 -8.79
CA GLN A 27 25.42 -46.38 -9.41
C GLN A 27 26.46 -45.46 -10.07
N ASN A 28 26.12 -44.19 -10.35
CA ASN A 28 27.02 -43.18 -10.92
C ASN A 28 27.65 -42.26 -9.86
N GLY A 29 27.48 -42.57 -8.56
CA GLY A 29 28.05 -41.78 -7.45
C GLY A 29 27.35 -40.43 -7.19
N LYS A 30 26.19 -40.17 -7.81
CA LYS A 30 25.36 -38.98 -7.52
C LYS A 30 24.30 -39.31 -6.47
N ILE A 31 23.81 -38.30 -5.74
CA ILE A 31 22.76 -38.48 -4.74
C ILE A 31 21.50 -39.06 -5.40
N ASP A 32 21.02 -40.19 -4.89
CA ASP A 32 19.78 -40.80 -5.33
C ASP A 32 18.60 -40.22 -4.56
N ARG A 33 17.99 -39.18 -5.15
CA ARG A 33 16.84 -38.48 -4.55
C ARG A 33 15.64 -39.40 -4.30
N LYS A 34 15.52 -40.53 -5.00
CA LYS A 34 14.40 -41.47 -4.81
C LYS A 34 14.57 -42.34 -3.57
N LEU A 35 15.80 -42.50 -3.10
CA LEU A 35 16.14 -43.26 -1.89
C LEU A 35 16.24 -42.37 -0.65
N LEU A 36 16.09 -41.06 -0.79
CA LEU A 36 15.93 -40.17 0.36
C LEU A 36 14.61 -40.49 1.04
N PRO A 37 14.59 -40.66 2.37
CA PRO A 37 13.35 -40.90 3.09
C PRO A 37 12.39 -39.73 2.88
N LEU A 38 11.15 -40.06 2.51
CA LEU A 38 10.07 -39.08 2.42
C LEU A 38 9.67 -38.64 3.83
N PRO A 39 9.37 -37.35 4.05
CA PRO A 39 8.74 -36.90 5.29
C PRO A 39 7.40 -37.63 5.45
N SER A 40 7.32 -38.53 6.43
CA SER A 40 6.10 -39.27 6.69
C SER A 40 5.16 -38.40 7.54
N PHE A 41 4.10 -37.87 6.91
CA PHE A 41 3.05 -37.09 7.56
C PHE A 41 2.28 -37.86 8.65
N LEU A 42 2.30 -39.21 8.61
CA LEU A 42 1.61 -40.06 9.59
C LEU A 42 2.52 -40.58 10.71
N SER A 43 3.84 -40.47 10.55
CA SER A 43 4.79 -40.65 11.65
C SER A 43 5.12 -39.30 12.30
N MET A 44 4.12 -38.42 12.40
CA MET A 44 4.08 -37.40 13.45
C MET A 44 3.94 -38.12 14.79
N HIS A 45 5.02 -38.71 15.29
CA HIS A 45 5.32 -38.35 16.65
C HIS A 45 5.69 -36.88 16.55
N LEU A 46 4.76 -36.02 16.96
CA LEU A 46 5.10 -34.67 17.38
C LEU A 46 6.44 -34.80 18.09
N THR A 47 7.48 -34.13 17.60
CA THR A 47 8.66 -34.04 18.44
C THR A 47 8.14 -33.48 19.77
N ASN A 48 8.61 -33.96 20.93
CA ASN A 48 8.15 -33.42 22.21
C ASN A 48 8.22 -31.88 22.24
N HIS A 49 9.06 -31.28 21.39
CA HIS A 49 9.16 -29.85 21.15
C HIS A 49 7.96 -29.21 20.43
N ASP A 50 7.35 -29.83 19.41
CA ASP A 50 6.21 -29.26 18.67
C ASP A 50 4.89 -29.45 19.44
N GLU A 51 4.74 -30.55 20.20
CA GLU A 51 3.63 -30.73 21.16
C GLU A 51 3.63 -29.66 22.25
N LEU A 52 4.82 -29.19 22.65
CA LEU A 52 4.96 -28.08 23.61
C LEU A 52 4.56 -26.72 23.02
N LEU A 53 4.44 -26.59 21.70
CA LEU A 53 4.18 -25.34 20.96
C LEU A 53 2.75 -25.28 20.39
N LEU A 54 1.88 -26.21 20.77
CA LEU A 54 0.44 -26.11 20.52
C LEU A 54 -0.26 -25.28 21.60
N PRO A 55 -1.43 -24.69 21.31
CA PRO A 55 -2.24 -24.00 22.31
C PRO A 55 -2.61 -24.95 23.44
N LYS A 56 -2.28 -24.59 24.68
CA LYS A 56 -2.53 -25.43 25.88
C LYS A 56 -3.64 -24.87 26.75
N ASN A 57 -3.73 -23.55 26.84
CA ASN A 57 -4.67 -22.87 27.73
C ASN A 57 -5.87 -22.36 26.93
N GLU A 58 -7.03 -22.21 27.58
CA GLU A 58 -8.28 -21.75 26.92
C GLU A 58 -8.08 -20.44 26.14
N THR A 59 -7.37 -19.47 26.72
CA THR A 59 -7.02 -18.20 26.05
C THR A 59 -6.19 -18.43 24.78
N GLU A 60 -5.18 -19.30 24.83
CA GLU A 60 -4.34 -19.61 23.66
C GLU A 60 -5.14 -20.30 22.57
N ILE A 61 -6.08 -21.18 22.92
CA ILE A 61 -6.96 -21.88 21.97
C ILE A 61 -7.86 -20.87 21.26
N ILE A 62 -8.50 -19.97 21.98
CA ILE A 62 -9.36 -18.93 21.38
C ILE A 62 -8.54 -18.03 20.44
N ILE A 63 -7.39 -17.53 20.91
CA ILE A 63 -6.50 -16.71 20.10
C ILE A 63 -6.03 -17.46 18.85
N HIS A 64 -5.72 -18.74 18.98
CA HIS A 64 -5.29 -19.58 17.86
C HIS A 64 -6.36 -19.70 16.78
N HIS A 65 -7.63 -19.91 17.15
CA HIS A 65 -8.74 -19.96 16.20
C HIS A 65 -8.90 -18.62 15.47
N ILE A 66 -8.90 -17.51 16.23
CA ILE A 66 -8.93 -16.16 15.69
C ILE A 66 -7.80 -15.92 14.66
N TRP A 67 -6.57 -16.33 14.99
CA TRP A 67 -5.43 -16.20 14.07
C TRP A 67 -5.59 -17.06 12.82
N CYS A 68 -6.03 -18.32 12.97
CA CYS A 68 -6.25 -19.23 11.85
C CYS A 68 -7.30 -18.68 10.89
N ASP A 69 -8.39 -18.10 11.41
CA ASP A 69 -9.46 -17.51 10.61
C ASP A 69 -8.99 -16.27 9.84
N LEU A 70 -8.26 -15.36 10.50
CA LEU A 70 -7.77 -14.12 9.89
C LEU A 70 -6.64 -14.37 8.88
N LEU A 71 -5.71 -15.28 9.18
CA LEU A 71 -4.57 -15.60 8.32
C LEU A 71 -4.88 -16.69 7.28
N LYS A 72 -6.09 -17.26 7.30
CA LYS A 72 -6.52 -18.36 6.43
C LYS A 72 -5.59 -19.58 6.51
N GLN A 73 -5.10 -19.90 7.71
CA GLN A 73 -4.22 -21.04 7.97
C GLN A 73 -4.93 -22.10 8.79
N THR A 74 -4.62 -23.38 8.55
CA THR A 74 -5.26 -24.48 9.29
C THR A 74 -4.67 -24.65 10.69
N GLN A 75 -3.41 -24.30 10.89
CA GLN A 75 -2.72 -24.50 12.16
C GLN A 75 -1.50 -23.58 12.28
N ILE A 76 -1.44 -22.82 13.37
CA ILE A 76 -0.32 -21.93 13.71
C ILE A 76 0.30 -22.38 15.04
N LEU A 77 1.64 -22.46 15.12
CA LEU A 77 2.34 -22.76 16.38
C LEU A 77 2.34 -21.51 17.28
N THR A 78 2.26 -21.70 18.59
CA THR A 78 2.00 -20.60 19.52
C THR A 78 3.15 -19.60 19.69
N ASN A 79 4.37 -19.99 19.32
CA ASN A 79 5.55 -19.12 19.28
C ASN A 79 5.83 -18.53 17.89
N THR A 80 4.95 -18.77 16.92
CA THR A 80 5.14 -18.24 15.56
C THR A 80 4.97 -16.74 15.58
N ASN A 81 5.94 -16.02 15.03
CA ASN A 81 5.82 -14.58 14.81
C ASN A 81 4.78 -14.32 13.73
N ILE A 82 3.73 -13.58 14.04
CA ILE A 82 2.64 -13.28 13.10
C ILE A 82 3.14 -12.64 11.80
N PHE A 83 4.15 -11.77 11.88
CA PHE A 83 4.72 -11.09 10.72
C PHE A 83 5.48 -12.03 9.78
N SER A 84 5.95 -13.18 10.29
CA SER A 84 6.58 -14.21 9.45
C SER A 84 5.60 -15.07 8.66
N ILE A 85 4.30 -14.99 8.99
CA ILE A 85 3.23 -15.81 8.38
C ILE A 85 2.18 -14.96 7.65
N GLY A 86 2.53 -13.74 7.26
CA GLY A 86 1.65 -12.84 6.51
C GLY A 86 0.85 -11.85 7.35
N GLY A 87 1.10 -11.78 8.65
CA GLY A 87 0.57 -10.72 9.52
C GLY A 87 1.06 -9.34 9.11
N HIS A 88 0.17 -8.36 9.15
CA HIS A 88 0.46 -6.94 8.94
C HIS A 88 -0.40 -6.09 9.87
N SER A 89 -0.24 -4.76 9.82
CA SER A 89 -0.90 -3.84 10.75
C SER A 89 -2.42 -3.95 10.78
N ILE A 90 -3.06 -4.15 9.63
CA ILE A 90 -4.52 -4.38 9.55
C ILE A 90 -4.93 -5.65 10.31
N ILE A 91 -4.17 -6.76 10.19
CA ILE A 91 -4.46 -8.01 10.90
C ILE A 91 -4.29 -7.80 12.41
N ILE A 92 -3.24 -7.11 12.85
CA ILE A 92 -3.10 -6.78 14.28
C ILE A 92 -4.26 -5.93 14.78
N MET A 93 -4.73 -4.98 13.97
CA MET A 93 -5.89 -4.16 14.34
C MET A 93 -7.18 -4.98 14.47
N GLN A 94 -7.40 -5.91 13.56
CA GLN A 94 -8.52 -6.85 13.62
C GLN A 94 -8.42 -7.74 14.86
N LEU A 95 -7.23 -8.29 15.14
CA LEU A 95 -6.95 -9.07 16.34
C LEU A 95 -7.25 -8.29 17.60
N PHE A 96 -6.74 -7.06 17.70
CA PHE A 96 -6.97 -6.17 18.83
C PHE A 96 -8.46 -5.99 19.12
N HIS A 97 -9.27 -5.74 18.09
CA HIS A 97 -10.70 -5.56 18.25
C HIS A 97 -11.43 -6.87 18.55
N GLN A 98 -11.08 -7.97 17.89
CA GLN A 98 -11.67 -9.28 18.18
C GLN A 98 -11.35 -9.74 19.61
N TYR A 99 -10.15 -9.49 20.11
CA TYR A 99 -9.81 -9.78 21.50
C TYR A 99 -10.66 -8.99 22.50
N LYS A 100 -10.91 -7.71 22.22
CA LYS A 100 -11.79 -6.89 23.07
C LYS A 100 -13.20 -7.45 23.14
N ILE A 101 -13.74 -7.91 22.01
CA ILE A 101 -15.08 -8.51 21.94
C ILE A 101 -15.10 -9.85 22.67
N GLU A 102 -14.24 -10.78 22.27
CA GLU A 102 -14.23 -12.18 22.73
C GLU A 102 -13.89 -12.31 24.22
N PHE A 103 -12.97 -11.48 24.72
CA PHE A 103 -12.54 -11.51 26.12
C PHE A 103 -13.17 -10.40 26.97
N HIS A 104 -14.09 -9.60 26.41
CA HIS A 104 -14.77 -8.50 27.09
C HIS A 104 -13.82 -7.51 27.78
N LEU A 105 -12.71 -7.17 27.11
CA LEU A 105 -11.63 -6.33 27.66
C LEU A 105 -11.99 -4.84 27.61
N GLU A 106 -11.53 -4.06 28.59
CA GLU A 106 -11.65 -2.59 28.58
C GLU A 106 -10.90 -1.91 27.42
N THR A 107 -11.34 -0.69 27.08
CA THR A 107 -10.84 0.06 25.91
C THR A 107 -9.33 0.30 26.05
N ASN A 108 -8.85 0.43 27.29
CA ASN A 108 -7.45 0.69 27.63
C ASN A 108 -6.76 -0.53 28.26
N ALA A 109 -7.43 -1.69 28.37
CA ALA A 109 -6.86 -2.88 29.03
C ALA A 109 -5.75 -3.51 28.19
N LEU A 110 -5.87 -3.37 26.87
CA LEU A 110 -4.93 -3.89 25.90
C LEU A 110 -4.40 -2.70 25.09
N SER A 111 -3.09 -2.61 24.93
CA SER A 111 -2.44 -1.67 24.00
C SER A 111 -2.13 -2.39 22.70
N ILE A 112 -2.38 -1.74 21.57
CA ILE A 112 -2.01 -2.31 20.27
C ILE A 112 -0.49 -2.39 20.14
N SER A 113 0.23 -1.42 20.71
CA SER A 113 1.69 -1.39 20.73
C SER A 113 2.26 -2.66 21.35
N ASN A 114 1.69 -3.12 22.47
CA ASN A 114 2.10 -4.36 23.13
C ASN A 114 1.85 -5.62 22.26
N LEU A 115 0.78 -5.64 21.47
CA LEU A 115 0.52 -6.75 20.53
C LEU A 115 1.57 -6.79 19.40
N PHE A 116 1.98 -5.64 18.89
CA PHE A 116 3.05 -5.59 17.89
C PHE A 116 4.41 -6.00 18.47
N GLN A 117 4.74 -5.53 19.67
CA GLN A 117 6.02 -5.84 20.33
C GLN A 117 6.15 -7.30 20.75
N HIS A 118 5.02 -7.98 20.96
CA HIS A 118 4.98 -9.37 21.38
C HIS A 118 4.19 -10.27 20.41
N PRO A 119 4.67 -10.46 19.16
CA PRO A 119 3.87 -10.90 18.03
C PRO A 119 3.62 -12.42 17.96
N THR A 120 3.31 -13.07 19.08
CA THR A 120 3.08 -14.52 19.17
C THR A 120 1.84 -14.81 20.01
N ILE A 121 1.18 -15.94 19.73
CA ILE A 121 -0.02 -16.38 20.47
C ILE A 121 0.24 -16.48 21.98
N ILE A 122 1.39 -17.03 22.41
CA ILE A 122 1.73 -17.14 23.84
C ILE A 122 1.73 -15.77 24.51
N HIS A 123 2.42 -14.79 23.91
CA HIS A 123 2.52 -13.48 24.53
C HIS A 123 1.20 -12.70 24.47
N HIS A 124 0.44 -12.79 23.38
CA HIS A 124 -0.90 -12.22 23.31
C HIS A 124 -1.80 -12.80 24.40
N ALA A 125 -1.75 -14.13 24.63
CA ALA A 125 -2.51 -14.79 25.70
C ALA A 125 -2.13 -14.25 27.09
N GLN A 126 -0.84 -14.03 27.34
CA GLN A 126 -0.35 -13.46 28.60
C GLN A 126 -0.86 -12.02 28.80
N LEU A 127 -0.78 -11.17 27.78
CA LEU A 127 -1.28 -9.80 27.83
C LEU A 127 -2.78 -9.76 28.12
N ILE A 128 -3.55 -10.60 27.43
CA ILE A 128 -5.00 -10.72 27.64
C ILE A 128 -5.30 -11.19 29.07
N GLN A 129 -4.63 -12.24 29.56
CA GLN A 129 -4.83 -12.75 30.92
C GLN A 129 -4.51 -11.71 32.00
N GLN A 130 -3.50 -10.87 31.77
CA GLN A 130 -3.19 -9.74 32.67
C GLN A 130 -4.32 -8.70 32.67
N SER A 131 -4.90 -8.42 31.51
CA SER A 131 -5.96 -7.43 31.33
C SER A 131 -7.35 -7.86 31.83
N ILE A 132 -7.64 -9.17 31.87
CA ILE A 132 -8.92 -9.72 32.38
C ILE A 132 -9.09 -9.48 33.90
N ASN A 133 -7.98 -9.28 34.64
CA ASN A 133 -8.02 -9.12 36.10
C ASN A 133 -8.41 -7.71 36.57
N THR A 134 -8.63 -6.76 35.65
CA THR A 134 -9.11 -5.41 35.93
C THR A 134 -10.54 -5.29 35.42
N THR A 135 -11.53 -5.40 36.32
CA THR A 135 -12.95 -5.46 35.95
C THR A 135 -13.67 -4.12 36.09
N HIS A 136 -14.05 -3.52 34.97
CA HIS A 136 -15.29 -2.78 34.74
C HIS A 136 -15.79 -3.05 33.29
N THR A 137 -17.11 -3.04 33.11
CA THR A 137 -17.79 -3.39 31.85
C THR A 137 -17.66 -2.30 30.78
N LEU A 138 -17.30 -2.67 29.54
CA LEU A 138 -17.42 -1.78 28.38
C LEU A 138 -18.80 -1.79 27.72
N ASN A 139 -19.12 -0.63 27.15
CA ASN A 139 -20.14 -0.39 26.12
C ASN A 139 -19.48 -0.25 24.73
N ASP A 140 -18.78 -1.27 24.22
CA ASP A 140 -18.33 -1.29 22.82
C ASP A 140 -19.15 -2.34 22.05
N TYR A 141 -20.44 -2.04 21.89
CA TYR A 141 -21.35 -2.88 21.12
C TYR A 141 -21.02 -2.80 19.63
N PRO A 142 -21.23 -3.89 18.86
CA PRO A 142 -21.06 -3.85 17.41
C PRO A 142 -21.97 -2.77 16.82
N TRP A 143 -21.45 -2.05 15.83
CA TRP A 143 -22.24 -1.04 15.13
C TRP A 143 -23.33 -1.73 14.31
N SER A 144 -24.57 -1.23 14.43
CA SER A 144 -25.72 -1.68 13.66
C SER A 144 -26.09 -0.64 12.61
N SER A 145 -26.71 -1.06 11.50
CA SER A 145 -27.19 -0.10 10.51
C SER A 145 -28.20 0.89 11.11
N LEU A 146 -28.13 2.14 10.68
CA LEU A 146 -29.05 3.22 11.07
C LEU A 146 -30.18 3.38 10.04
N HIS A 147 -30.18 2.60 8.96
CA HIS A 147 -31.14 2.67 7.84
C HIS A 147 -31.27 4.09 7.24
N LEU A 148 -30.16 4.83 7.19
CA LEU A 148 -30.11 6.17 6.63
C LEU A 148 -29.88 6.11 5.13
N THR A 149 -30.57 6.99 4.39
CA THR A 149 -30.30 7.22 2.96
C THR A 149 -29.41 8.43 2.73
N GLN A 150 -29.34 9.36 3.67
CA GLN A 150 -28.52 10.57 3.58
C GLN A 150 -27.88 10.92 4.92
N ALA A 151 -26.65 11.43 4.86
CA ALA A 151 -25.93 11.98 6.01
C ALA A 151 -24.81 12.91 5.54
N ARG A 152 -24.09 13.50 6.49
CA ARG A 152 -22.82 14.17 6.17
C ARG A 152 -21.83 13.15 5.59
N ALA A 153 -21.11 13.56 4.55
CA ALA A 153 -20.03 12.79 3.95
C ALA A 153 -18.94 12.50 5.00
N SER A 154 -18.22 11.39 4.85
CA SER A 154 -17.06 11.12 5.70
C SER A 154 -15.98 12.19 5.52
N PHE A 155 -15.09 12.34 6.49
CA PHE A 155 -13.99 13.30 6.33
C PHE A 155 -13.12 12.99 5.10
N ALA A 156 -12.89 11.70 4.80
CA ALA A 156 -12.14 11.29 3.62
C ALA A 156 -12.84 11.66 2.30
N GLN A 157 -14.16 11.48 2.21
CA GLN A 157 -14.97 11.96 1.09
C GLN A 157 -14.89 13.47 0.94
N GLU A 158 -15.02 14.22 2.05
CA GLU A 158 -14.94 15.67 2.04
C GLU A 158 -13.63 16.17 1.43
N ARG A 159 -12.51 15.56 1.81
CA ARG A 159 -11.18 15.94 1.28
C ARG A 159 -11.06 15.68 -0.21
N ILE A 160 -11.44 14.49 -0.68
CA ILE A 160 -11.34 14.17 -2.11
C ILE A 160 -12.22 15.11 -2.92
N TYR A 161 -13.48 15.28 -2.50
CA TYR A 161 -14.42 16.16 -3.19
C TYR A 161 -13.91 17.60 -3.24
N LEU A 162 -13.43 18.17 -2.12
CA LEU A 162 -12.90 19.53 -2.10
C LEU A 162 -11.60 19.68 -2.88
N ASP A 163 -10.67 18.72 -2.78
CA ASP A 163 -9.40 18.76 -3.49
C ASP A 163 -9.61 18.68 -5.01
N GLU A 164 -10.53 17.84 -5.47
CA GLU A 164 -10.95 17.77 -6.87
C GLU A 164 -11.54 19.10 -7.34
N GLN A 165 -12.51 19.67 -6.59
CA GLN A 165 -13.10 20.96 -6.95
C GLN A 165 -12.07 22.08 -7.01
N ILE A 166 -11.11 22.14 -6.07
CA ILE A 166 -10.07 23.18 -6.06
C ILE A 166 -9.08 23.01 -7.23
N ARG A 167 -8.70 21.77 -7.56
CA ARG A 167 -7.71 21.49 -8.61
C ARG A 167 -8.28 21.57 -10.02
N PHE A 168 -9.56 21.22 -10.21
CA PHE A 168 -10.16 21.04 -11.53
C PHE A 168 -11.23 22.09 -11.90
N SER A 169 -11.65 22.97 -10.98
CA SER A 169 -12.66 24.00 -11.26
C SER A 169 -12.23 25.07 -12.28
N SER A 170 -10.94 25.20 -12.62
CA SER A 170 -10.44 26.40 -13.32
C SER A 170 -9.86 26.22 -14.73
N ASN A 171 -9.60 25.02 -15.25
CA ASN A 171 -8.95 24.88 -16.57
C ASN A 171 -9.40 23.65 -17.37
N LYS A 172 -9.60 23.85 -18.68
CA LYS A 172 -9.90 22.81 -19.69
C LYS A 172 -8.72 21.88 -20.01
N THR A 173 -7.56 22.07 -19.37
CA THR A 173 -6.29 21.43 -19.75
C THR A 173 -5.73 20.47 -18.69
N THR A 174 -6.40 20.32 -17.56
CA THR A 174 -6.02 19.36 -16.50
C THR A 174 -6.63 17.99 -16.77
N MET A 175 -5.85 16.92 -16.63
CA MET A 175 -6.33 15.55 -16.78
C MET A 175 -7.36 15.26 -15.68
N ASN A 176 -8.61 14.95 -16.06
CA ASN A 176 -9.70 14.67 -15.11
C ASN A 176 -9.59 13.27 -14.45
N ASN A 177 -8.51 12.53 -14.71
CA ASN A 177 -8.36 11.15 -14.27
C ASN A 177 -7.69 10.96 -12.89
N MET A 178 -7.33 12.04 -12.20
CA MET A 178 -6.50 11.99 -10.98
C MET A 178 -7.14 11.22 -9.80
N TYR A 179 -8.47 11.25 -9.73
CA TYR A 179 -9.28 10.53 -8.74
C TYR A 179 -10.01 9.31 -9.31
N VAL A 180 -9.63 8.87 -10.52
CA VAL A 180 -10.11 7.60 -11.07
C VAL A 180 -9.26 6.46 -10.51
N ILE A 181 -9.91 5.38 -10.08
CA ILE A 181 -9.27 4.08 -9.83
C ILE A 181 -9.58 3.18 -11.02
N PRO A 182 -8.65 3.00 -11.98
CA PRO A 182 -8.86 2.13 -13.12
C PRO A 182 -8.50 0.68 -12.76
N LEU A 183 -9.44 -0.23 -12.99
CA LEU A 183 -9.23 -1.67 -12.92
C LEU A 183 -9.36 -2.23 -14.35
N LEU A 184 -8.22 -2.48 -14.98
CA LEU A 184 -8.15 -3.03 -16.33
C LEU A 184 -7.88 -4.54 -16.28
N TYR A 185 -8.74 -5.31 -16.90
CA TYR A 185 -8.64 -6.77 -16.97
C TYR A 185 -8.59 -7.25 -18.42
N ARG A 186 -7.86 -8.33 -18.63
CA ARG A 186 -7.83 -9.11 -19.88
C ARG A 186 -8.16 -10.56 -19.57
N ILE A 187 -8.88 -11.22 -20.47
CA ILE A 187 -9.18 -12.65 -20.32
C ILE A 187 -7.90 -13.46 -20.55
N SER A 188 -7.50 -14.26 -19.55
CA SER A 188 -6.23 -15.00 -19.56
C SER A 188 -6.34 -16.41 -20.14
N SER A 189 -7.56 -16.97 -20.24
CA SER A 189 -7.79 -18.34 -20.70
C SER A 189 -8.10 -18.42 -22.21
N MET A 190 -7.26 -19.13 -22.96
CA MET A 190 -7.43 -19.41 -24.40
C MET A 190 -8.76 -20.08 -24.79
N ASN A 191 -9.43 -20.76 -23.85
CA ASN A 191 -10.68 -21.49 -24.10
C ASN A 191 -11.87 -20.97 -23.25
N GLY A 192 -11.66 -19.93 -22.45
CA GLY A 192 -12.70 -19.37 -21.59
C GLY A 192 -13.39 -18.20 -22.26
N HIS A 193 -14.72 -18.17 -22.15
CA HIS A 193 -15.55 -17.10 -22.70
C HIS A 193 -16.38 -16.48 -21.58
N ILE A 194 -16.46 -15.15 -21.56
CA ILE A 194 -17.27 -14.42 -20.57
C ILE A 194 -18.53 -13.93 -21.27
N SER A 195 -19.70 -14.34 -20.78
CA SER A 195 -20.98 -13.73 -21.16
C SER A 195 -21.06 -12.29 -20.67
N ILE A 196 -21.27 -11.35 -21.59
CA ILE A 196 -21.52 -9.93 -21.33
C ILE A 196 -22.80 -9.77 -20.53
N THR A 197 -23.86 -10.51 -20.87
CA THR A 197 -25.15 -10.45 -20.19
C THR A 197 -25.01 -10.84 -18.71
N ARG A 198 -24.28 -11.93 -18.40
CA ARG A 198 -24.00 -12.30 -17.01
C ARG A 198 -23.11 -11.31 -16.30
N LEU A 199 -22.14 -10.72 -17.00
CA LEU A 199 -21.28 -9.67 -16.44
C LEU A 199 -22.09 -8.42 -16.08
N HIS A 200 -23.04 -8.05 -16.93
CA HIS A 200 -23.99 -6.98 -16.70
C HIS A 200 -24.83 -7.23 -15.44
N HIS A 201 -25.47 -8.40 -15.33
CA HIS A 201 -26.26 -8.76 -14.13
C HIS A 201 -25.41 -8.78 -12.86
N ALA A 202 -24.20 -9.32 -12.94
CA ALA A 202 -23.27 -9.35 -11.81
C ALA A 202 -22.91 -7.93 -11.35
N PHE A 203 -22.62 -7.04 -12.31
CA PHE A 203 -22.29 -5.65 -12.03
C PHE A 203 -23.47 -4.89 -11.40
N GLN A 204 -24.68 -5.06 -11.92
CA GLN A 204 -25.91 -4.52 -11.34
C GLN A 204 -26.13 -5.02 -9.91
N SER A 205 -25.90 -6.32 -9.67
CA SER A 205 -26.06 -6.90 -8.33
C SER A 205 -25.06 -6.33 -7.32
N VAL A 206 -23.80 -6.12 -7.72
CA VAL A 206 -22.78 -5.49 -6.86
C VAL A 206 -23.13 -4.04 -6.54
N ILE A 207 -23.59 -3.24 -7.52
CA ILE A 207 -24.05 -1.86 -7.29
C ILE A 207 -25.28 -1.82 -6.38
N THR A 208 -26.19 -2.79 -6.53
CA THR A 208 -27.37 -2.90 -5.67
C THR A 208 -26.98 -3.16 -4.22
N LYS A 209 -26.06 -4.12 -4.01
CA LYS A 209 -25.55 -4.52 -2.68
C LYS A 209 -24.75 -3.42 -1.99
N HIS A 210 -23.88 -2.74 -2.71
CA HIS A 210 -22.98 -1.73 -2.13
C HIS A 210 -23.49 -0.33 -2.43
N ASN A 211 -24.32 0.20 -1.53
CA ASN A 211 -24.93 1.52 -1.62
C ASN A 211 -23.97 2.64 -2.05
N ILE A 212 -22.72 2.59 -1.59
CA ILE A 212 -21.68 3.58 -1.89
C ILE A 212 -21.40 3.74 -3.40
N LEU A 213 -21.62 2.69 -4.20
CA LEU A 213 -21.43 2.70 -5.66
C LEU A 213 -22.57 3.41 -6.41
N ARG A 214 -23.59 3.89 -5.69
CA ARG A 214 -24.72 4.69 -6.18
C ARG A 214 -25.01 5.89 -5.26
N THR A 215 -24.00 6.35 -4.54
CA THR A 215 -24.11 7.47 -3.61
C THR A 215 -23.72 8.78 -4.28
N ALA A 216 -24.63 9.75 -4.24
CA ALA A 216 -24.38 11.11 -4.67
C ALA A 216 -23.64 11.92 -3.59
N LEU A 217 -22.74 12.82 -4.00
CA LEU A 217 -22.12 13.86 -3.16
C LEU A 217 -22.46 15.25 -3.67
N TYR A 218 -22.91 16.12 -2.78
CA TYR A 218 -23.18 17.52 -3.10
C TYR A 218 -23.02 18.40 -1.86
N ILE A 219 -22.84 19.70 -2.08
CA ILE A 219 -22.76 20.69 -1.00
C ILE A 219 -24.19 21.11 -0.63
N ASP A 220 -24.50 21.12 0.67
CA ASP A 220 -25.69 21.75 1.21
C ASP A 220 -25.49 23.28 1.25
N ASP A 221 -26.21 24.00 0.37
CA ASP A 221 -26.13 25.46 0.24
C ASP A 221 -26.46 26.22 1.54
N THR A 222 -27.13 25.59 2.52
CA THR A 222 -27.54 26.26 3.76
C THR A 222 -26.43 26.35 4.80
N ASN A 223 -25.54 25.35 4.85
CA ASN A 223 -24.52 25.22 5.89
C ASN A 223 -23.11 24.93 5.34
N GLY A 224 -22.97 24.72 4.03
CA GLY A 224 -21.71 24.42 3.36
C GLY A 224 -21.16 23.02 3.63
N THR A 225 -21.91 22.14 4.28
CA THR A 225 -21.49 20.76 4.53
C THR A 225 -21.68 19.91 3.28
N ILE A 226 -20.83 18.89 3.12
CA ILE A 226 -20.95 17.96 2.01
C ILE A 226 -21.83 16.81 2.48
N ILE A 227 -22.90 16.58 1.73
CA ILE A 227 -23.88 15.54 2.00
C ILE A 227 -23.62 14.37 1.06
N GLN A 228 -23.70 13.16 1.62
CA GLN A 228 -23.80 11.94 0.86
C GLN A 228 -25.24 11.45 0.87
N HIS A 229 -25.73 11.01 -0.29
CA HIS A 229 -27.09 10.51 -0.47
C HIS A 229 -27.06 9.22 -1.30
N SER A 230 -27.33 8.09 -0.65
CA SER A 230 -27.50 6.79 -1.30
C SER A 230 -28.84 6.76 -2.04
N LEU A 231 -28.78 6.59 -3.35
CA LEU A 231 -29.95 6.60 -4.23
C LEU A 231 -30.49 5.19 -4.41
N ASP A 232 -31.81 5.01 -4.47
CA ASP A 232 -32.44 3.69 -4.62
C ASP A 232 -32.00 2.97 -5.91
N ALA A 233 -31.59 1.71 -5.78
CA ALA A 233 -31.15 0.87 -6.88
C ALA A 233 -32.24 0.71 -7.95
N HIS A 234 -33.52 0.57 -7.55
CA HIS A 234 -34.64 0.42 -8.48
C HIS A 234 -34.91 1.67 -9.33
N ILE A 235 -34.41 2.83 -8.92
CA ILE A 235 -34.58 4.09 -9.63
C ILE A 235 -33.45 4.29 -10.67
N ILE A 236 -32.24 3.80 -10.37
CA ILE A 236 -31.06 4.03 -11.20
C ILE A 236 -30.82 2.90 -12.19
N LEU A 237 -31.01 1.65 -11.73
CA LEU A 237 -30.73 0.46 -12.51
C LEU A 237 -32.00 0.01 -13.22
N ASN A 238 -32.00 0.13 -14.54
CA ASN A 238 -32.97 -0.50 -15.42
C ASN A 238 -32.32 -1.72 -16.08
N ASP A 239 -33.08 -2.52 -16.85
CA ASP A 239 -32.53 -3.64 -17.63
C ASP A 239 -31.53 -3.20 -18.74
N ASP A 240 -31.34 -1.89 -18.97
CA ASP A 240 -30.40 -1.35 -19.95
C ASP A 240 -28.97 -1.23 -19.37
N MET A 241 -27.99 -1.78 -20.08
CA MET A 241 -26.56 -1.73 -19.75
C MET A 241 -26.04 -0.32 -19.50
N LYS A 242 -26.53 0.67 -20.24
CA LYS A 242 -26.11 2.06 -20.04
C LYS A 242 -26.54 2.64 -18.70
N SER A 243 -27.66 2.16 -18.15
CA SER A 243 -28.18 2.65 -16.87
C SER A 243 -27.30 2.25 -15.68
N CYS A 244 -26.58 1.12 -15.78
CA CYS A 244 -25.58 0.72 -14.81
C CYS A 244 -24.17 1.20 -15.16
N GLY A 245 -24.00 2.07 -16.15
CA GLY A 245 -22.68 2.56 -16.58
C GLY A 245 -21.85 1.55 -17.37
N LEU A 246 -22.46 0.49 -17.91
CA LEU A 246 -21.77 -0.48 -18.78
C LEU A 246 -21.89 -0.06 -20.24
N THR A 247 -20.76 0.05 -20.93
CA THR A 247 -20.69 0.38 -22.36
C THR A 247 -19.78 -0.58 -23.11
N ILE A 248 -20.13 -0.90 -24.35
CA ILE A 248 -19.32 -1.72 -25.25
C ILE A 248 -18.71 -0.81 -26.32
N ILE A 249 -17.40 -0.92 -26.50
CA ILE A 249 -16.61 -0.16 -27.47
C ILE A 249 -15.95 -1.18 -28.40
N ASN A 250 -16.34 -1.17 -29.66
CA ASN A 250 -15.75 -2.06 -30.66
C ASN A 250 -14.43 -1.46 -31.16
N VAL A 251 -13.38 -2.27 -31.09
CA VAL A 251 -12.01 -1.93 -31.50
C VAL A 251 -11.67 -2.76 -32.74
N HIS A 252 -11.33 -2.09 -33.83
CA HIS A 252 -11.09 -2.73 -35.14
C HIS A 252 -9.60 -2.96 -35.44
N ASN A 253 -8.70 -2.55 -34.55
CA ASN A 253 -7.27 -2.63 -34.76
C ASN A 253 -6.59 -3.21 -33.50
N ASP A 254 -5.83 -4.28 -33.68
CA ASP A 254 -5.15 -5.00 -32.59
C ASP A 254 -3.83 -4.34 -32.16
N ASP A 255 -3.60 -3.08 -32.53
CA ASP A 255 -2.43 -2.33 -32.06
C ASP A 255 -2.61 -1.95 -30.59
N TYR A 256 -1.77 -2.52 -29.72
CA TYR A 256 -1.70 -2.18 -28.29
C TYR A 256 -1.57 -0.68 -28.03
N ARG A 257 -0.92 0.08 -28.93
CA ARG A 257 -0.86 1.55 -28.82
C ARG A 257 -2.23 2.19 -28.95
N HIS A 258 -3.02 1.72 -29.91
CA HIS A 258 -4.37 2.22 -30.13
C HIS A 258 -5.29 1.88 -28.95
N MET A 259 -5.15 0.69 -28.37
CA MET A 259 -5.86 0.32 -27.15
C MET A 259 -5.53 1.22 -25.96
N ASN A 260 -4.24 1.51 -25.73
CA ASN A 260 -3.82 2.43 -24.68
C ASN A 260 -4.34 3.86 -24.91
N GLU A 261 -4.39 4.32 -26.17
CA GLU A 261 -4.97 5.62 -26.54
C GLU A 261 -6.48 5.66 -26.19
N ILE A 262 -7.25 4.65 -26.59
CA ILE A 262 -8.69 4.58 -26.28
C ILE A 262 -8.92 4.58 -24.76
N ILE A 263 -8.18 3.76 -24.01
CA ILE A 263 -8.32 3.72 -22.55
C ILE A 263 -7.95 5.08 -21.94
N GLY A 264 -6.88 5.71 -22.42
CA GLY A 264 -6.49 7.05 -22.01
C GLY A 264 -7.56 8.11 -22.30
N GLU A 265 -8.24 8.02 -23.44
CA GLU A 265 -9.35 8.90 -23.81
C GLU A 265 -10.54 8.71 -22.87
N ILE A 266 -10.95 7.46 -22.62
CA ILE A 266 -12.05 7.13 -21.69
C ILE A 266 -11.78 7.69 -20.30
N LEU A 267 -10.59 7.42 -19.75
CA LEU A 267 -10.25 7.85 -18.39
C LEU A 267 -10.20 9.39 -18.23
N ASN A 268 -10.01 10.12 -19.33
CA ASN A 268 -9.95 11.58 -19.34
C ASN A 268 -11.27 12.26 -19.71
N GLN A 269 -12.34 11.50 -19.96
CA GLN A 269 -13.66 12.07 -20.21
C GLN A 269 -14.15 12.88 -18.99
N SER A 270 -14.58 14.11 -19.22
CA SER A 270 -15.07 15.01 -18.15
C SER A 270 -16.38 14.57 -17.52
N ASP A 271 -17.15 13.76 -18.24
CA ASP A 271 -18.42 13.19 -17.84
C ASP A 271 -18.30 11.72 -17.44
N LEU A 272 -17.08 11.19 -17.28
CA LEU A 272 -16.86 9.84 -16.77
C LEU A 272 -17.56 9.66 -15.42
N PHE A 273 -17.51 10.66 -14.54
CA PHE A 273 -18.23 10.64 -13.27
C PHE A 273 -19.09 11.89 -13.09
N ASP A 274 -20.25 11.72 -12.46
CA ASP A 274 -21.08 12.81 -11.95
C ASP A 274 -21.46 12.50 -10.51
N LEU A 275 -20.61 12.95 -9.58
CA LEU A 275 -20.78 12.72 -8.15
C LEU A 275 -22.13 13.28 -7.65
N SER A 276 -22.63 14.37 -8.24
CA SER A 276 -23.91 14.97 -7.80
C SER A 276 -25.12 14.08 -8.09
N LYS A 277 -24.99 13.15 -9.05
CA LYS A 277 -26.03 12.19 -9.44
C LYS A 277 -25.76 10.76 -8.97
N GLY A 278 -24.67 10.54 -8.23
CA GLY A 278 -24.26 9.20 -7.82
C GLY A 278 -23.72 8.33 -8.95
N HIS A 279 -23.32 8.93 -10.08
CA HIS A 279 -22.63 8.22 -11.17
C HIS A 279 -21.13 8.15 -10.84
N VAL A 280 -20.77 7.14 -10.06
CA VAL A 280 -19.44 7.02 -9.42
C VAL A 280 -18.64 5.80 -9.86
N ILE A 281 -19.21 4.97 -10.74
CA ILE A 281 -18.60 3.75 -11.27
C ILE A 281 -19.05 3.53 -12.72
N ASN A 282 -18.14 3.07 -13.58
CA ASN A 282 -18.42 2.68 -14.97
C ASN A 282 -17.69 1.40 -15.34
N CYS A 283 -18.21 0.70 -16.34
CA CYS A 283 -17.60 -0.48 -16.94
C CYS A 283 -17.56 -0.30 -18.47
N HIS A 284 -16.37 -0.36 -19.05
CA HIS A 284 -16.15 -0.29 -20.48
C HIS A 284 -15.60 -1.63 -20.95
N ILE A 285 -16.34 -2.28 -21.85
CA ILE A 285 -15.91 -3.50 -22.54
C ILE A 285 -15.29 -3.07 -23.86
N LEU A 286 -13.99 -3.29 -24.01
CA LEU A 286 -13.26 -3.04 -25.24
C LEU A 286 -13.21 -4.35 -26.02
N ARG A 287 -14.10 -4.46 -27.01
CA ARG A 287 -14.31 -5.67 -27.80
C ARG A 287 -13.52 -5.60 -29.10
N HIS A 288 -12.62 -6.54 -29.34
CA HIS A 288 -11.89 -6.68 -30.58
C HIS A 288 -12.77 -7.33 -31.66
N CYS A 289 -13.03 -6.59 -32.74
CA CYS A 289 -13.73 -7.10 -33.91
C CYS A 289 -12.69 -7.50 -34.98
N GLY A 290 -12.60 -8.80 -35.28
CA GLY A 290 -11.67 -9.31 -36.30
C GLY A 290 -11.84 -8.67 -37.68
N CYS A 291 -10.76 -8.63 -38.46
CA CYS A 291 -10.66 -7.98 -39.78
C CYS A 291 -11.44 -8.67 -40.93
N SER A 292 -12.51 -9.42 -40.68
CA SER A 292 -13.40 -9.94 -41.74
C SER A 292 -14.55 -8.95 -41.97
N GLN A 293 -14.48 -8.19 -43.06
CA GLN A 293 -15.53 -7.25 -43.51
C GLN A 293 -16.91 -7.91 -43.81
N ASP A 294 -17.05 -9.23 -43.63
CA ASP A 294 -18.26 -10.01 -43.92
C ASP A 294 -18.97 -10.55 -42.65
N ASP A 295 -18.44 -10.38 -41.44
CA ASP A 295 -19.05 -10.93 -40.22
C ASP A 295 -20.00 -9.93 -39.54
N ILE A 296 -21.20 -9.79 -40.10
CA ILE A 296 -22.38 -9.17 -39.45
C ILE A 296 -22.75 -9.92 -38.13
N SER A 297 -22.10 -11.04 -37.82
CA SER A 297 -22.28 -11.85 -36.61
C SER A 297 -21.61 -11.30 -35.34
N CYS A 298 -20.65 -10.39 -35.43
CA CYS A 298 -19.94 -9.87 -34.24
C CYS A 298 -20.80 -8.96 -33.36
N GLU A 299 -21.86 -8.34 -33.89
CA GLU A 299 -22.77 -7.48 -33.12
C GLU A 299 -23.70 -8.26 -32.18
N ASN A 300 -23.89 -9.57 -32.41
CA ASN A 300 -24.82 -10.42 -31.64
C ASN A 300 -24.12 -11.49 -30.79
N ASP A 301 -22.78 -11.50 -30.72
CA ASP A 301 -22.08 -12.41 -29.84
C ASP A 301 -22.10 -11.86 -28.40
N ASP A 302 -22.64 -12.64 -27.46
CA ASP A 302 -22.67 -12.29 -26.04
C ASP A 302 -21.33 -12.63 -25.35
N LEU A 303 -20.38 -13.22 -26.07
CA LEU A 303 -19.14 -13.70 -25.50
C LEU A 303 -17.98 -12.72 -25.66
N LEU A 304 -17.12 -12.68 -24.64
CA LEU A 304 -15.80 -12.07 -24.69
C LEU A 304 -14.72 -13.15 -24.86
N SER A 305 -13.60 -12.76 -25.46
CA SER A 305 -12.45 -13.57 -25.84
C SER A 305 -11.14 -13.01 -25.25
N GLU A 306 -10.03 -13.73 -25.39
CA GLU A 306 -8.72 -13.34 -24.84
C GLU A 306 -8.14 -12.00 -25.36
N ASN A 307 -8.67 -11.48 -26.48
CA ASN A 307 -8.29 -10.18 -27.01
C ASN A 307 -9.09 -9.04 -26.38
N ASP A 308 -10.25 -9.33 -25.77
CA ASP A 308 -11.12 -8.32 -25.20
C ASP A 308 -10.63 -7.87 -23.83
N HIS A 309 -10.91 -6.61 -23.51
CA HIS A 309 -10.54 -6.01 -22.24
C HIS A 309 -11.77 -5.46 -21.51
N VAL A 310 -11.73 -5.52 -20.19
CA VAL A 310 -12.75 -4.95 -19.31
C VAL A 310 -12.09 -3.87 -18.46
N LEU A 311 -12.50 -2.63 -18.65
CA LEU A 311 -12.04 -1.47 -17.88
C LEU A 311 -13.15 -1.04 -16.93
N ILE A 312 -12.91 -1.15 -15.63
CA ILE A 312 -13.81 -0.64 -14.60
C ILE A 312 -13.19 0.61 -13.99
N GLY A 313 -13.85 1.75 -14.12
CA GLY A 313 -13.44 3.00 -13.50
C GLY A 313 -14.31 3.28 -12.27
N VAL A 314 -13.71 3.48 -11.10
CA VAL A 314 -14.43 3.89 -9.89
C VAL A 314 -13.87 5.21 -9.37
N HIS A 315 -14.74 6.11 -8.91
CA HIS A 315 -14.28 7.35 -8.29
C HIS A 315 -13.71 7.11 -6.89
N HIS A 316 -12.53 7.64 -6.61
CA HIS A 316 -11.79 7.39 -5.36
C HIS A 316 -12.50 7.91 -4.10
N ALA A 317 -13.44 8.85 -4.23
CA ALA A 317 -14.30 9.26 -3.11
C ALA A 317 -15.20 8.11 -2.58
N MET A 318 -15.41 7.06 -3.38
CA MET A 318 -16.27 5.92 -3.06
C MET A 318 -15.50 4.63 -2.82
N PHE A 319 -14.19 4.64 -3.06
CA PHE A 319 -13.43 3.40 -3.25
C PHE A 319 -11.97 3.58 -2.85
N ASP A 320 -11.41 2.59 -2.15
CA ASP A 320 -10.01 2.53 -1.76
C ASP A 320 -9.35 1.20 -2.15
N GLY A 321 -8.05 1.04 -1.89
CA GLY A 321 -7.32 -0.17 -2.29
C GLY A 321 -7.86 -1.47 -1.68
N ALA A 322 -8.37 -1.42 -0.44
CA ALA A 322 -8.99 -2.58 0.20
C ALA A 322 -10.33 -2.95 -0.46
N SER A 323 -11.08 -1.94 -0.94
CA SER A 323 -12.34 -2.11 -1.65
C SER A 323 -12.20 -2.96 -2.93
N THR A 324 -11.04 -2.92 -3.60
CA THR A 324 -10.77 -3.73 -4.80
C THR A 324 -11.03 -5.22 -4.56
N SER A 325 -10.47 -5.79 -3.49
CA SER A 325 -10.62 -7.22 -3.18
C SER A 325 -12.07 -7.61 -2.87
N ILE A 326 -12.81 -6.73 -2.19
CA ILE A 326 -14.23 -6.91 -1.84
C ILE A 326 -15.08 -6.88 -3.10
N PHE A 327 -14.82 -5.92 -3.98
CA PHE A 327 -15.52 -5.76 -5.25
C PHE A 327 -15.31 -6.96 -6.17
N ILE A 328 -14.05 -7.39 -6.38
CA ILE A 328 -13.72 -8.55 -7.23
C ILE A 328 -14.40 -9.82 -6.71
N ARG A 329 -14.34 -10.07 -5.39
CA ARG A 329 -15.00 -11.22 -4.76
C ARG A 329 -16.49 -11.21 -5.01
N ASP A 330 -17.16 -10.09 -4.76
CA ASP A 330 -18.61 -10.00 -4.87
C ASP A 330 -19.07 -10.04 -6.34
N LEU A 331 -18.30 -9.45 -7.27
CA LEU A 331 -18.54 -9.55 -8.71
C LEU A 331 -18.43 -11.00 -9.18
N SER A 332 -17.40 -11.72 -8.74
CA SER A 332 -17.22 -13.14 -9.04
C SER A 332 -18.39 -13.97 -8.53
N LEU A 333 -18.80 -13.79 -7.27
CA LEU A 333 -19.94 -14.51 -6.69
C LEU A 333 -21.23 -14.26 -7.46
N ALA A 334 -21.53 -12.99 -7.78
CA ALA A 334 -22.74 -12.62 -8.52
C ALA A 334 -22.75 -13.19 -9.94
N TYR A 335 -21.60 -13.16 -10.61
CA TYR A 335 -21.45 -13.73 -11.95
C TYR A 335 -21.69 -15.24 -11.94
N GLN A 336 -21.11 -15.96 -10.98
CA GLN A 336 -21.21 -17.42 -10.90
C GLN A 336 -22.62 -17.90 -10.59
N SER A 337 -23.37 -17.17 -9.76
CA SER A 337 -24.76 -17.51 -9.49
C SER A 337 -25.73 -17.08 -10.60
N ASP A 338 -25.35 -16.09 -11.40
CA ASP A 338 -26.27 -15.37 -12.32
C ASP A 338 -27.56 -14.94 -11.59
N ASP A 339 -27.38 -14.47 -10.36
CA ASP A 339 -28.47 -14.10 -9.45
C ASP A 339 -28.02 -12.93 -8.56
N SER A 340 -28.98 -12.27 -7.94
CA SER A 340 -28.72 -11.18 -7.02
C SER A 340 -28.02 -11.69 -5.76
N LEU A 341 -26.92 -11.04 -5.40
CA LEU A 341 -26.26 -11.23 -4.12
C LEU A 341 -27.24 -11.00 -2.97
N PHE A 342 -27.06 -11.79 -1.92
CA PHE A 342 -27.83 -11.64 -0.69
C PHE A 342 -27.64 -10.24 -0.08
N LEU A 343 -28.76 -9.59 0.23
CA LEU A 343 -28.85 -8.30 0.91
C LEU A 343 -29.32 -8.54 2.34
N ASP A 344 -28.43 -8.36 3.31
CA ASP A 344 -28.84 -8.29 4.71
C ASP A 344 -29.13 -6.84 5.08
N GLU A 345 -30.40 -6.53 5.34
CA GLU A 345 -30.85 -5.18 5.71
C GLU A 345 -30.19 -4.66 6.99
N ASN A 346 -29.64 -5.52 7.83
CA ASN A 346 -28.93 -5.13 9.05
C ASN A 346 -27.45 -4.86 8.82
N THR A 347 -26.93 -5.12 7.62
CA THR A 347 -25.52 -4.88 7.29
C THR A 347 -25.22 -3.38 7.35
N LEU A 348 -24.14 -3.06 8.07
CA LEU A 348 -23.64 -1.69 8.19
C LEU A 348 -23.29 -1.14 6.79
N ASN A 349 -23.75 0.06 6.48
CA ASN A 349 -23.45 0.77 5.24
C ASN A 349 -22.42 1.88 5.48
N TYR A 350 -21.79 2.38 4.42
CA TYR A 350 -20.78 3.44 4.54
C TYR A 350 -21.34 4.75 5.14
N ILE A 351 -22.63 5.04 4.93
CA ILE A 351 -23.32 6.16 5.57
C ILE A 351 -23.35 6.00 7.09
N ASP A 352 -23.53 4.78 7.59
CA ASP A 352 -23.52 4.51 9.03
C ASP A 352 -22.13 4.77 9.62
N TYR A 353 -21.07 4.36 8.91
CA TYR A 353 -19.68 4.68 9.26
C TYR A 353 -19.46 6.20 9.36
N SER A 354 -19.94 6.98 8.38
CA SER A 354 -19.71 8.44 8.40
C SER A 354 -20.40 9.10 9.60
N VAL A 355 -21.59 8.64 9.98
CA VAL A 355 -22.28 9.14 11.17
C VAL A 355 -21.47 8.82 12.43
N HIS A 356 -21.00 7.58 12.57
CA HIS A 356 -20.18 7.17 13.70
C HIS A 356 -18.86 7.94 13.79
N GLU A 357 -18.18 8.17 12.67
CA GLU A 357 -16.94 8.95 12.59
C GLU A 357 -17.12 10.37 13.13
N HIS A 358 -18.28 10.99 12.91
CA HIS A 358 -18.57 12.36 13.36
C HIS A 358 -18.92 12.49 14.84
N ILE A 359 -19.40 11.43 15.48
CA ILE A 359 -19.80 11.43 16.90
C ILE A 359 -18.77 10.76 17.81
N MET A 360 -17.71 10.19 17.24
CA MET A 360 -16.64 9.53 17.99
C MET A 360 -15.93 10.54 18.91
N ASP A 361 -15.71 10.16 20.16
CA ASP A 361 -14.86 10.93 21.06
C ASP A 361 -13.39 10.77 20.63
N ILE A 362 -12.83 11.88 20.17
CA ILE A 362 -11.48 11.97 19.62
C ILE A 362 -10.58 12.87 20.46
N SER A 363 -10.95 13.12 21.73
CA SER A 363 -10.22 14.04 22.61
C SER A 363 -8.79 13.58 22.89
N LEU A 364 -8.59 12.29 23.20
CA LEU A 364 -7.26 11.71 23.40
C LEU A 364 -6.39 11.81 22.14
N SER A 365 -6.96 11.48 20.98
CA SER A 365 -6.24 11.58 19.70
C SER A 365 -5.92 13.03 19.33
N ARG A 366 -6.78 13.98 19.67
CA ARG A 366 -6.50 15.42 19.52
C ARG A 366 -5.27 15.82 20.34
N GLU A 367 -5.22 15.45 21.61
CA GLU A 367 -4.08 15.76 22.49
C GLU A 367 -2.79 15.12 21.98
N PHE A 368 -2.86 13.86 21.54
CA PHE A 368 -1.73 13.18 20.90
C PHE A 368 -1.20 13.96 19.70
N TRP A 369 -2.06 14.29 18.73
CA TRP A 369 -1.64 14.98 17.50
C TRP A 369 -1.12 16.39 17.77
N HIS A 370 -1.72 17.10 18.73
CA HIS A 370 -1.18 18.39 19.19
C HIS A 370 0.25 18.20 19.71
N SER A 371 0.48 17.27 20.63
CA SER A 371 1.82 17.01 21.19
C SER A 371 2.84 16.55 20.14
N GLN A 372 2.45 15.75 19.16
CA GLN A 372 3.37 15.29 18.10
C GLN A 372 3.86 16.45 17.19
N LEU A 373 3.02 17.47 16.99
CA LEU A 373 3.22 18.47 15.95
C LEU A 373 3.46 19.89 16.49
N GLU A 374 3.25 20.16 17.77
CA GLU A 374 3.38 21.51 18.36
C GLU A 374 4.77 22.14 18.19
N SER A 375 5.82 21.32 18.22
CA SER A 375 7.21 21.79 18.03
C SER A 375 7.67 21.77 16.58
N TYR A 376 6.88 21.20 15.65
CA TYR A 376 7.25 21.13 14.25
C TYR A 376 7.01 22.47 13.56
N ASN A 377 8.05 23.00 12.89
CA ASN A 377 7.88 24.17 12.07
C ASN A 377 7.16 23.80 10.76
N MET A 378 5.83 23.98 10.72
CA MET A 378 5.00 23.68 9.55
C MET A 378 5.39 24.46 8.28
N ALA A 379 6.06 25.61 8.43
CA ALA A 379 6.58 26.39 7.30
C ALA A 379 7.93 25.88 6.78
N CYS A 380 8.57 24.94 7.47
CA CYS A 380 9.80 24.31 7.03
C CYS A 380 9.47 23.14 6.09
N SER A 381 9.48 23.41 4.79
CA SER A 381 9.45 22.37 3.76
C SER A 381 10.77 21.58 3.73
N LEU A 382 10.69 20.32 3.31
CA LEU A 382 11.88 19.55 2.99
C LEU A 382 12.64 20.22 1.84
N SER A 383 13.95 20.42 2.01
CA SER A 383 14.83 21.03 1.00
C SER A 383 15.19 20.01 -0.09
N LEU A 384 14.17 19.48 -0.77
CA LEU A 384 14.32 18.52 -1.85
C LEU A 384 15.05 19.17 -3.05
N PRO A 385 15.86 18.41 -3.79
CA PRO A 385 16.60 18.90 -4.96
C PRO A 385 15.66 19.02 -6.18
N VAL A 386 14.77 20.01 -6.15
CA VAL A 386 13.85 20.32 -7.25
C VAL A 386 14.60 20.95 -8.42
N ASP A 387 14.22 20.60 -9.65
CA ASP A 387 14.77 21.22 -10.87
C ASP A 387 14.10 22.55 -11.20
N ARG A 388 12.86 22.73 -10.73
CA ARG A 388 11.97 23.84 -11.08
C ARG A 388 11.34 24.42 -9.83
N GLN A 389 11.15 25.74 -9.81
CA GLN A 389 10.37 26.40 -8.76
C GLN A 389 8.90 26.48 -9.19
N ARG A 390 8.00 26.09 -8.29
CA ARG A 390 6.56 26.27 -8.50
C ARG A 390 6.20 27.75 -8.38
N SER A 391 5.50 28.29 -9.38
CA SER A 391 4.97 29.66 -9.28
C SER A 391 3.86 29.72 -8.24
N SER A 392 3.78 30.80 -7.47
CA SER A 392 2.77 30.98 -6.41
C SER A 392 1.33 31.03 -6.91
N THR A 393 1.13 31.18 -8.22
CA THR A 393 -0.17 31.20 -8.91
C THR A 393 -0.42 29.96 -9.78
N GLY A 394 0.54 29.03 -9.85
CA GLY A 394 0.45 27.85 -10.70
C GLY A 394 -0.41 26.75 -10.06
N GLN A 395 -1.49 26.35 -10.73
CA GLN A 395 -2.17 25.09 -10.42
C GLN A 395 -1.23 23.92 -10.75
N ARG A 396 -1.28 22.85 -9.94
CA ARG A 396 -0.51 21.63 -10.23
C ARG A 396 -1.03 21.02 -11.52
N SER A 397 -0.15 20.64 -12.44
CA SER A 397 -0.56 19.98 -13.70
C SER A 397 -1.14 18.59 -13.46
N GLY A 398 -0.77 17.96 -12.34
CA GLY A 398 -1.08 16.57 -12.02
C GLY A 398 -0.16 15.58 -12.73
N LEU A 399 0.69 16.02 -13.67
CA LEU A 399 1.63 15.16 -14.38
C LEU A 399 2.75 14.67 -13.47
N ALA A 400 3.21 13.44 -13.67
CA ALA A 400 4.33 12.86 -12.95
C ALA A 400 5.58 12.66 -13.81
N SER A 401 6.72 12.77 -13.15
CA SER A 401 7.98 12.17 -13.57
C SER A 401 8.25 10.98 -12.65
N SER A 402 8.59 9.82 -13.21
CA SER A 402 8.75 8.59 -12.44
C SER A 402 10.03 7.81 -12.74
N ALA A 403 10.41 6.98 -11.76
CA ALA A 403 11.45 5.99 -11.90
C ALA A 403 11.14 4.78 -11.01
N GLN A 404 11.47 3.59 -11.49
CA GLN A 404 11.36 2.35 -10.72
C GLN A 404 12.73 1.74 -10.52
N ILE A 405 12.95 1.16 -9.36
CA ILE A 405 14.12 0.35 -9.03
C ILE A 405 13.66 -1.00 -8.49
N THR A 406 14.45 -2.03 -8.75
CA THR A 406 14.22 -3.38 -8.21
C THR A 406 15.50 -3.79 -7.51
N PHE A 407 15.36 -4.27 -6.27
CA PHE A 407 16.50 -4.75 -5.49
C PHE A 407 16.91 -6.14 -5.97
N ASP A 408 18.20 -6.45 -5.85
CA ASP A 408 18.70 -7.80 -6.08
C ASP A 408 18.23 -8.77 -4.99
N ASP A 409 18.38 -10.08 -5.25
CA ASP A 409 17.90 -11.13 -4.35
C ASP A 409 18.59 -11.08 -2.97
N GLU A 410 19.87 -10.68 -2.91
CA GLU A 410 20.62 -10.57 -1.66
C GLU A 410 20.05 -9.44 -0.79
N THR A 411 19.86 -8.25 -1.37
CA THR A 411 19.28 -7.09 -0.69
C THR A 411 17.85 -7.36 -0.26
N CYS A 412 17.04 -8.00 -1.11
CA CYS A 412 15.68 -8.42 -0.75
C CYS A 412 15.70 -9.36 0.47
N ALA A 413 16.51 -10.42 0.42
CA ALA A 413 16.60 -11.39 1.51
C ALA A 413 17.08 -10.72 2.82
N SER A 414 18.10 -9.86 2.75
CA SER A 414 18.61 -9.12 3.90
C SER A 414 17.58 -8.15 4.49
N PHE A 415 16.84 -7.43 3.66
CA PHE A 415 15.77 -6.53 4.11
C PHE A 415 14.67 -7.30 4.86
N LEU A 416 14.20 -8.43 4.29
CA LEU A 416 13.19 -9.29 4.91
C LEU A 416 13.70 -9.92 6.21
N ASN A 417 14.96 -10.37 6.22
CA ASN A 417 15.59 -10.96 7.40
C ASN A 417 15.73 -9.94 8.52
N TYR A 418 16.17 -8.71 8.21
CA TYR A 418 16.28 -7.62 9.18
C TYR A 418 14.92 -7.28 9.78
N ALA A 419 13.88 -7.13 8.95
CA ALA A 419 12.53 -6.90 9.45
C ALA A 419 12.07 -8.03 10.39
N SER A 420 12.30 -9.29 10.00
CA SER A 420 11.93 -10.44 10.82
C SER A 420 12.72 -10.52 12.13
N SER A 421 14.02 -10.22 12.14
CA SER A 421 14.87 -10.35 13.33
C SER A 421 14.65 -9.22 14.34
N HIS A 422 14.20 -8.05 13.89
CA HIS A 422 13.86 -6.90 14.73
C HIS A 422 12.35 -6.78 15.03
N HIS A 423 11.55 -7.78 14.68
CA HIS A 423 10.09 -7.78 14.87
C HIS A 423 9.38 -6.57 14.24
N LEU A 424 9.80 -6.19 13.04
CA LEU A 424 9.28 -5.07 12.28
C LEU A 424 8.34 -5.55 11.18
N THR A 425 7.38 -4.70 10.84
CA THR A 425 6.72 -4.76 9.54
C THR A 425 7.63 -4.21 8.44
N LEU A 426 7.44 -4.67 7.21
CA LEU A 426 8.17 -4.14 6.05
C LEU A 426 7.89 -2.65 5.82
N PHE A 427 6.69 -2.18 6.17
CA PHE A 427 6.34 -0.76 6.17
C PHE A 427 7.24 0.05 7.11
N GLN A 428 7.39 -0.38 8.37
CA GLN A 428 8.23 0.31 9.35
C GLN A 428 9.67 0.40 8.89
N LEU A 429 10.24 -0.71 8.40
CA LEU A 429 11.61 -0.73 7.90
C LEU A 429 11.79 0.17 6.66
N GLY A 430 10.88 0.08 5.69
CA GLY A 430 10.91 0.91 4.49
C GLY A 430 10.80 2.41 4.83
N LEU A 431 9.96 2.75 5.81
CA LEU A 431 9.81 4.11 6.31
C LEU A 431 11.09 4.60 6.99
N SER A 432 11.78 3.77 7.76
CA SER A 432 13.09 4.10 8.36
C SER A 432 14.15 4.39 7.30
N VAL A 433 14.25 3.52 6.28
CA VAL A 433 15.15 3.72 5.14
C VAL A 433 14.82 5.04 4.43
N PHE A 434 13.53 5.35 4.25
CA PHE A 434 13.12 6.58 3.59
C PHE A 434 13.44 7.84 4.40
N HIS A 435 13.26 7.84 5.72
CA HIS A 435 13.68 8.97 6.56
C HIS A 435 15.19 9.21 6.49
N VAL A 436 16.01 8.15 6.52
CA VAL A 436 17.46 8.28 6.35
C VAL A 436 17.82 8.79 4.96
N PHE A 437 17.11 8.34 3.93
CA PHE A 437 17.29 8.87 2.58
C PHE A 437 16.98 10.36 2.52
N LEU A 438 15.84 10.79 3.07
CA LEU A 438 15.44 12.20 3.10
C LEU A 438 16.42 13.05 3.90
N PHE A 439 16.92 12.58 5.05
CA PHE A 439 17.98 13.24 5.80
C PHE A 439 19.20 13.51 4.91
N LYS A 440 19.65 12.50 4.16
CA LYS A 440 20.81 12.65 3.26
C LYS A 440 20.50 13.51 2.04
N LEU A 441 19.31 13.37 1.45
CA LEU A 441 18.87 14.08 0.25
C LEU A 441 18.70 15.58 0.50
N THR A 442 18.25 15.94 1.71
CA THR A 442 18.01 17.33 2.14
C THR A 442 19.25 18.01 2.73
N HIS A 443 20.43 17.41 2.57
CA HIS A 443 21.71 17.92 3.12
C HIS A 443 21.74 17.98 4.65
N GLY A 444 21.07 17.03 5.32
CA GLY A 444 21.15 16.84 6.77
C GLY A 444 20.05 17.53 7.57
N GLN A 445 18.87 17.81 6.99
CA GLN A 445 17.72 18.24 7.80
C GLN A 445 17.35 17.14 8.78
N THR A 446 17.30 17.46 10.07
CA THR A 446 17.11 16.47 11.14
C THR A 446 15.65 16.32 11.56
N ASP A 447 14.83 17.35 11.48
CA ASP A 447 13.39 17.28 11.79
C ASP A 447 12.60 17.09 10.50
N LEU A 448 12.24 15.84 10.22
CA LEU A 448 11.58 15.43 8.97
C LEU A 448 10.13 15.07 9.27
N CYS A 449 9.18 15.69 8.57
CA CYS A 449 7.77 15.32 8.62
C CYS A 449 7.24 15.06 7.22
N ILE A 450 6.78 13.84 7.00
CA ILE A 450 6.19 13.39 5.73
C ILE A 450 4.79 12.83 5.96
N SER A 451 4.08 12.54 4.88
CA SER A 451 2.78 11.88 4.93
C SER A 451 2.89 10.39 4.60
N SER A 452 2.03 9.59 5.21
CA SER A 452 1.78 8.20 4.80
C SER A 452 0.29 7.90 4.92
N ILE A 453 -0.13 6.79 4.32
CA ILE A 453 -1.53 6.34 4.34
C ILE A 453 -1.74 5.18 5.30
N ASN A 454 -2.88 5.23 6.00
CA ASN A 454 -3.40 4.15 6.83
C ASN A 454 -4.77 3.72 6.30
N ALA A 455 -5.02 2.42 6.20
CA ALA A 455 -6.28 1.87 5.70
C ALA A 455 -7.51 2.30 6.53
N ASN A 456 -7.31 2.63 7.81
CA ASN A 456 -8.33 3.12 8.74
C ASN A 456 -9.57 2.21 8.90
N ARG A 457 -9.41 0.90 8.66
CA ARG A 457 -10.42 -0.14 8.90
C ARG A 457 -10.17 -0.81 10.25
N TYR A 458 -10.29 -0.02 11.31
CA TYR A 458 -9.89 -0.39 12.68
C TYR A 458 -10.95 -1.22 13.44
N ARG A 459 -12.14 -1.44 12.86
CA ARG A 459 -13.17 -2.34 13.41
C ARG A 459 -13.51 -3.45 12.44
N ASN A 460 -14.03 -4.55 12.96
CA ASN A 460 -14.36 -5.74 12.18
C ASN A 460 -15.50 -5.47 11.18
N GLU A 461 -16.46 -4.62 11.57
CA GLU A 461 -17.60 -4.21 10.75
C GLU A 461 -17.16 -3.45 9.49
N LEU A 462 -15.98 -2.84 9.49
CA LEU A 462 -15.45 -2.05 8.37
C LEU A 462 -14.65 -2.90 7.37
N VAL A 463 -14.25 -4.12 7.72
CA VAL A 463 -13.30 -4.91 6.91
C VAL A 463 -13.85 -5.29 5.55
N ASN A 464 -15.15 -5.62 5.47
CA ASN A 464 -15.81 -6.11 4.26
C ASN A 464 -16.68 -5.04 3.58
N MET A 465 -16.49 -3.76 3.89
CA MET A 465 -17.27 -2.66 3.35
C MET A 465 -16.55 -1.98 2.17
N ILE A 466 -17.22 -1.77 1.04
CA ILE A 466 -16.68 -0.89 -0.01
C ILE A 466 -16.81 0.57 0.45
N GLY A 467 -15.76 1.37 0.25
CA GLY A 467 -15.76 2.77 0.66
C GLY A 467 -14.38 3.38 0.69
N MET A 468 -14.31 4.70 0.91
CA MET A 468 -13.05 5.42 1.08
C MET A 468 -12.72 5.59 2.56
N PHE A 469 -11.89 4.72 3.13
CA PHE A 469 -11.50 4.80 4.55
C PHE A 469 -10.13 5.42 4.75
N VAL A 470 -9.27 5.33 3.73
CA VAL A 470 -7.85 5.67 3.82
C VAL A 470 -7.64 7.06 4.41
N SER A 471 -6.91 7.10 5.52
CA SER A 471 -6.48 8.32 6.20
C SER A 471 -5.05 8.66 5.77
N THR A 472 -4.75 9.95 5.64
CA THR A 472 -3.41 10.47 5.34
C THR A 472 -2.91 11.18 6.58
N LEU A 473 -1.80 10.70 7.16
CA LEU A 473 -1.33 11.15 8.47
C LEU A 473 0.13 11.61 8.42
N PRO A 474 0.52 12.58 9.27
CA PRO A 474 1.91 13.01 9.38
C PRO A 474 2.74 11.97 10.16
N TYR A 475 3.90 11.64 9.62
CA TYR A 475 4.95 10.84 10.23
C TYR A 475 6.16 11.75 10.42
N ARG A 476 6.32 12.25 11.64
CA ARG A 476 7.42 13.13 12.05
C ARG A 476 8.49 12.35 12.79
N VAL A 477 9.73 12.51 12.35
CA VAL A 477 10.92 11.87 12.91
C VAL A 477 12.04 12.91 13.03
N GLU A 478 12.49 13.14 14.25
CA GLU A 478 13.70 13.91 14.55
C GLU A 478 14.91 12.95 14.59
N LEU A 479 15.89 13.16 13.72
CA LEU A 479 17.07 12.31 13.57
C LEU A 479 18.31 12.96 14.18
N ASP A 480 19.04 12.19 14.99
CA ASP A 480 20.42 12.52 15.36
C ASP A 480 21.37 12.07 14.24
N PRO A 481 22.16 12.96 13.60
CA PRO A 481 23.13 12.56 12.57
C PRO A 481 24.10 11.47 13.00
N HIS A 482 24.36 11.35 14.31
CA HIS A 482 25.30 10.41 14.89
C HIS A 482 24.69 9.07 15.29
N CYS A 483 23.36 8.93 15.26
CA CYS A 483 22.74 7.65 15.57
C CYS A 483 23.02 6.60 14.48
N SER A 484 22.97 5.35 14.92
CA SER A 484 22.99 4.17 14.09
C SER A 484 21.66 3.97 13.36
N PHE A 485 21.65 3.13 12.32
CA PHE A 485 20.41 2.81 11.63
C PHE A 485 19.44 2.02 12.53
N ASP A 486 19.94 1.17 13.43
CA ASP A 486 19.13 0.46 14.43
C ASP A 486 18.35 1.44 15.33
N GLU A 487 19.01 2.49 15.83
CA GLU A 487 18.36 3.51 16.67
C GLU A 487 17.27 4.28 15.88
N VAL A 488 17.48 4.55 14.59
CA VAL A 488 16.44 5.14 13.73
C VAL A 488 15.25 4.19 13.59
N VAL A 489 15.52 2.90 13.37
CA VAL A 489 14.49 1.88 13.19
C VAL A 489 13.65 1.73 14.45
N GLU A 490 14.26 1.63 15.63
CA GLU A 490 13.56 1.58 16.92
C GLU A 490 12.67 2.80 17.13
N TYR A 491 13.21 4.00 16.86
CA TYR A 491 12.45 5.24 16.99
C TYR A 491 11.26 5.34 16.03
N VAL A 492 11.47 4.97 14.76
CA VAL A 492 10.39 4.94 13.74
C VAL A 492 9.34 3.89 14.09
N GLN A 493 9.73 2.72 14.62
CA GLN A 493 8.80 1.70 15.07
C GLN A 493 7.88 2.25 16.18
N GLU A 494 8.44 2.86 17.21
CA GLU A 494 7.68 3.47 18.32
C GLU A 494 6.70 4.54 17.82
N LYS A 495 7.15 5.42 16.91
CA LYS A 495 6.30 6.43 16.28
C LYS A 495 5.17 5.81 15.48
N CYS A 496 5.44 4.80 14.66
CA CYS A 496 4.40 4.12 13.89
C CYS A 496 3.32 3.50 14.78
N LEU A 497 3.71 2.84 15.87
CA LEU A 497 2.76 2.22 16.80
C LEU A 497 1.87 3.26 17.49
N SER A 498 2.48 4.37 17.93
CA SER A 498 1.74 5.47 18.56
C SER A 498 0.77 6.15 17.59
N ILE A 499 1.19 6.36 16.34
CA ILE A 499 0.33 6.92 15.28
C ILE A 499 -0.84 5.97 14.96
N LEU A 500 -0.62 4.66 14.95
CA LEU A 500 -1.68 3.67 14.69
C LEU A 500 -2.80 3.73 15.75
N GLU A 501 -2.48 3.92 17.03
CA GLU A 501 -3.49 4.07 18.10
C GLU A 501 -4.40 5.28 17.87
N HIS A 502 -3.89 6.32 17.20
CA HIS A 502 -4.57 7.58 16.96
C HIS A 502 -4.91 7.83 15.47
N SER A 503 -4.86 6.79 14.63
CA SER A 503 -5.00 6.93 13.18
C SER A 503 -6.40 7.31 12.70
N HIS A 504 -7.40 7.11 13.57
CA HIS A 504 -8.80 7.45 13.33
C HIS A 504 -9.06 8.96 13.43
N TYR A 505 -8.08 9.74 13.89
CA TYR A 505 -8.22 11.19 13.92
C TYR A 505 -8.09 11.78 12.51
N PRO A 506 -9.13 12.48 12.00
CA PRO A 506 -9.12 12.95 10.61
C PRO A 506 -8.06 14.01 10.34
N LEU A 507 -7.40 13.94 9.17
CA LEU A 507 -6.43 14.93 8.73
C LEU A 507 -6.98 16.38 8.80
N GLN A 508 -8.24 16.57 8.46
CA GLN A 508 -8.95 17.85 8.47
C GLN A 508 -8.97 18.46 9.86
N HIS A 509 -9.09 17.62 10.90
CA HIS A 509 -8.98 18.06 12.28
C HIS A 509 -7.54 18.42 12.63
N ILE A 510 -6.54 17.64 12.19
CA ILE A 510 -5.12 17.99 12.37
C ILE A 510 -4.83 19.37 11.77
N LEU A 511 -5.25 19.58 10.52
CA LEU A 511 -5.05 20.85 9.80
C LEU A 511 -5.74 22.03 10.49
N ARG A 512 -7.00 21.84 10.90
CA ARG A 512 -7.77 22.87 11.60
C ARG A 512 -7.13 23.23 12.94
N ASP A 513 -6.74 22.25 13.73
CA ASP A 513 -6.19 22.45 15.07
C ASP A 513 -4.79 23.10 15.01
N LEU A 514 -4.03 22.86 13.93
CA LEU A 514 -2.80 23.58 13.61
C LEU A 514 -3.02 24.97 13.00
N HIS A 515 -4.27 25.42 12.84
CA HIS A 515 -4.66 26.69 12.22
C HIS A 515 -4.11 26.85 10.79
N LEU A 516 -3.92 25.74 10.08
CA LEU A 516 -3.46 25.75 8.70
C LEU A 516 -4.66 25.98 7.77
N THR A 517 -4.69 27.14 7.13
CA THR A 517 -5.75 27.53 6.19
C THR A 517 -5.38 27.28 4.73
N GLN A 518 -4.16 26.80 4.47
CA GLN A 518 -3.64 26.56 3.13
C GLN A 518 -3.66 25.07 2.78
N SER A 519 -3.93 24.77 1.51
CA SER A 519 -3.90 23.42 0.94
C SER A 519 -2.47 22.87 0.76
N ASN A 520 -1.46 23.75 0.73
CA ASN A 520 -0.05 23.37 0.63
C ASN A 520 0.54 23.30 2.03
N VAL A 521 0.45 22.12 2.63
CA VAL A 521 1.08 21.83 3.92
C VAL A 521 2.31 20.99 3.63
N SER A 522 3.47 21.44 4.12
CA SER A 522 4.78 20.88 3.80
C SER A 522 4.87 19.36 3.94
N PHE A 523 4.32 18.78 5.01
CA PHE A 523 4.36 17.32 5.20
C PHE A 523 3.43 16.55 4.25
N LEU A 524 2.42 17.19 3.67
CA LEU A 524 1.55 16.62 2.63
C LEU A 524 2.15 16.73 1.22
N GLU A 525 3.37 17.25 1.07
CA GLU A 525 4.07 17.32 -0.22
C GLU A 525 4.93 16.09 -0.49
N THR A 526 5.43 15.45 0.59
CA THR A 526 6.23 14.23 0.52
C THR A 526 5.45 13.06 1.08
N MET A 527 5.38 11.96 0.33
CA MET A 527 4.60 10.78 0.69
C MET A 527 5.47 9.52 0.71
N PHE A 528 5.23 8.68 1.71
CA PHE A 528 5.64 7.29 1.73
C PHE A 528 4.42 6.36 1.65
N ASP A 529 4.56 5.28 0.90
CA ASP A 529 3.56 4.22 0.84
C ASP A 529 4.23 2.83 0.76
N PHE A 530 3.49 1.80 1.18
CA PHE A 530 3.92 0.42 1.11
C PHE A 530 2.78 -0.46 0.62
N ILE A 531 3.01 -1.16 -0.49
CA ILE A 531 2.06 -2.07 -1.11
C ILE A 531 2.63 -3.48 -1.05
N SER A 532 1.89 -4.41 -0.45
CA SER A 532 2.15 -5.84 -0.59
C SER A 532 1.23 -6.40 -1.67
N MET A 533 1.79 -6.92 -2.75
CA MET A 533 1.02 -7.64 -3.76
C MET A 533 0.50 -8.93 -3.15
N GLN A 534 -0.81 -9.16 -3.26
CA GLN A 534 -1.40 -10.45 -2.90
C GLN A 534 -1.55 -11.28 -4.16
N LYS A 535 -1.33 -12.59 -4.03
CA LYS A 535 -1.34 -13.54 -5.15
C LYS A 535 -2.64 -13.53 -5.97
N ASP A 536 -3.75 -13.22 -5.31
CA ASP A 536 -5.10 -13.35 -5.90
C ASP A 536 -5.83 -12.01 -6.13
N ILE A 537 -5.29 -10.86 -5.68
CA ILE A 537 -5.97 -9.56 -5.86
C ILE A 537 -6.05 -9.14 -7.33
N GLY A 538 -5.08 -9.56 -8.16
CA GLY A 538 -5.06 -9.24 -9.59
C GLY A 538 -5.76 -10.27 -10.48
N HIS A 539 -6.43 -11.27 -9.91
CA HIS A 539 -7.01 -12.37 -10.67
C HIS A 539 -8.51 -12.47 -10.37
N LEU A 540 -9.34 -12.14 -11.36
CA LEU A 540 -10.79 -12.28 -11.28
C LEU A 540 -11.17 -13.63 -11.93
N SER A 541 -11.55 -14.61 -11.11
CA SER A 541 -12.06 -15.89 -11.62
C SER A 541 -13.57 -15.87 -11.71
N LEU A 542 -14.12 -16.08 -12.91
CA LEU A 542 -15.56 -16.08 -13.17
C LEU A 542 -16.12 -17.50 -13.46
N ASN A 543 -15.39 -18.56 -13.07
CA ASN A 543 -15.58 -19.97 -13.43
C ASN A 543 -15.43 -20.29 -14.93
N ASP A 544 -16.06 -19.50 -15.80
CA ASP A 544 -16.02 -19.71 -17.26
C ASP A 544 -14.71 -19.24 -17.89
N ALA A 545 -14.10 -18.23 -17.27
CA ALA A 545 -12.80 -17.70 -17.64
C ALA A 545 -12.14 -17.06 -16.42
N ASP A 546 -10.82 -16.98 -16.52
CA ASP A 546 -10.00 -16.20 -15.61
C ASP A 546 -9.64 -14.88 -16.30
N LEU A 547 -9.67 -13.78 -15.56
CA LEU A 547 -9.16 -12.50 -16.01
C LEU A 547 -7.97 -12.10 -15.16
N GLU A 548 -6.93 -11.63 -15.84
CA GLU A 548 -5.76 -11.04 -15.22
C GLU A 548 -5.82 -9.53 -15.30
N GLN A 549 -5.42 -8.86 -14.23
CA GLN A 549 -5.26 -7.42 -14.23
C GLN A 549 -4.06 -7.02 -15.09
N VAL A 550 -4.26 -6.11 -16.05
CA VAL A 550 -3.22 -5.64 -16.96
C VAL A 550 -2.88 -4.19 -16.65
N SER A 551 -1.61 -3.81 -16.79
CA SER A 551 -1.14 -2.44 -16.61
C SER A 551 -1.16 -1.68 -17.93
N LEU A 552 -1.47 -0.38 -17.86
CA LEU A 552 -1.38 0.52 -19.02
C LEU A 552 0.08 0.89 -19.27
N GLU A 553 0.68 0.40 -20.35
CA GLU A 553 2.10 0.66 -20.66
C GLU A 553 2.42 2.14 -20.94
N GLN A 554 1.41 2.95 -21.27
CA GLN A 554 1.57 4.34 -21.72
C GLN A 554 0.67 5.36 -21.01
N SER A 555 0.04 5.01 -19.88
CA SER A 555 -0.71 6.01 -19.13
C SER A 555 0.23 7.11 -18.65
N VAL A 556 -0.11 8.37 -18.95
CA VAL A 556 0.52 9.52 -18.31
C VAL A 556 0.42 9.32 -16.80
N GLU A 557 1.56 9.09 -16.15
CA GLU A 557 1.58 8.92 -14.70
C GLU A 557 1.13 10.21 -14.04
N MET A 558 0.27 10.06 -13.04
CA MET A 558 -0.31 11.18 -12.31
C MET A 558 0.31 11.29 -10.93
N SER A 559 0.61 12.51 -10.49
CA SER A 559 1.18 12.79 -9.18
C SER A 559 0.22 13.62 -8.32
N LYS A 560 -0.20 13.03 -7.20
CA LYS A 560 -0.97 13.74 -6.15
C LYS A 560 -0.05 14.55 -5.22
N PHE A 561 1.18 14.08 -5.08
CA PHE A 561 2.19 14.62 -4.19
C PHE A 561 3.34 15.22 -4.99
N ASP A 562 4.22 15.97 -4.34
CA ASP A 562 5.37 16.55 -5.01
C ASP A 562 6.50 15.53 -5.11
N PHE A 563 6.65 14.69 -4.08
CA PHE A 563 7.61 13.60 -4.04
C PHE A 563 7.01 12.37 -3.33
N SER A 564 6.81 11.27 -4.03
CA SER A 564 6.25 10.03 -3.48
C SER A 564 7.21 8.86 -3.67
N LEU A 565 7.40 8.07 -2.61
CA LEU A 565 8.08 6.78 -2.66
C LEU A 565 7.11 5.68 -2.23
N THR A 566 6.90 4.70 -3.11
CA THR A 566 6.11 3.51 -2.81
C THR A 566 7.00 2.29 -2.83
N PHE A 567 7.08 1.55 -1.73
CA PHE A 567 7.63 0.20 -1.72
C PHE A 567 6.59 -0.79 -2.24
N VAL A 568 7.02 -1.70 -3.11
CA VAL A 568 6.17 -2.79 -3.63
C VAL A 568 6.84 -4.12 -3.29
N TYR A 569 6.13 -4.93 -2.51
CA TYR A 569 6.58 -6.26 -2.12
C TYR A 569 5.77 -7.32 -2.86
N ASN A 570 6.45 -8.20 -3.61
CA ASN A 570 5.82 -9.31 -4.32
C ASN A 570 6.25 -10.66 -3.72
N PRO A 571 5.47 -11.20 -2.75
CA PRO A 571 5.77 -12.49 -2.12
C PRO A 571 5.57 -13.70 -3.05
N SER A 572 4.91 -13.51 -4.21
CA SER A 572 4.62 -14.61 -5.15
C SER A 572 5.71 -14.79 -6.22
N SER A 573 6.65 -13.86 -6.31
CA SER A 573 7.83 -14.01 -7.15
C SER A 573 8.76 -15.08 -6.57
N ASP A 574 9.53 -15.75 -7.44
CA ASP A 574 10.46 -16.83 -7.04
C ASP A 574 11.46 -16.41 -5.95
N HIS A 575 11.69 -15.10 -5.77
CA HIS A 575 12.68 -14.52 -4.86
C HIS A 575 12.11 -13.50 -3.85
N ASN A 576 10.79 -13.39 -3.68
CA ASN A 576 10.15 -12.37 -2.81
C ASN A 576 10.64 -10.94 -3.12
N GLN A 577 10.58 -10.58 -4.40
CA GLN A 577 11.06 -9.34 -4.96
C GLN A 577 10.52 -8.11 -4.22
N LEU A 578 11.43 -7.21 -3.89
CA LEU A 578 11.15 -5.88 -3.39
C LEU A 578 11.55 -4.85 -4.46
N SER A 579 10.66 -3.94 -4.76
CA SER A 579 10.90 -2.82 -5.67
C SER A 579 10.42 -1.51 -5.07
N CYS A 580 10.88 -0.40 -5.62
CA CYS A 580 10.40 0.92 -5.25
C CYS A 580 9.98 1.70 -6.50
N SER A 581 8.85 2.40 -6.38
CA SER A 581 8.37 3.35 -7.37
C SER A 581 8.50 4.77 -6.83
N PHE A 582 9.24 5.61 -7.54
CA PHE A 582 9.31 7.04 -7.31
C PHE A 582 8.36 7.74 -8.27
N VAL A 583 7.43 8.52 -7.72
CA VAL A 583 6.47 9.32 -8.48
C VAL A 583 6.55 10.75 -7.96
N CYS A 584 7.04 11.66 -8.79
CA CYS A 584 7.25 13.05 -8.41
C CYS A 584 6.46 13.99 -9.34
N SER A 585 6.07 15.16 -8.84
CA SER A 585 5.40 16.16 -9.68
C SER A 585 6.32 16.60 -10.81
N HIS A 586 5.84 16.46 -12.06
CA HIS A 586 6.58 16.93 -13.24
C HIS A 586 6.81 18.45 -13.22
N ASP A 587 5.98 19.19 -12.48
CA ASP A 587 6.12 20.64 -12.31
C ASP A 587 7.40 21.01 -11.55
N LEU A 588 7.96 20.07 -10.78
CA LEU A 588 9.12 20.27 -9.90
C LEU A 588 10.35 19.45 -10.32
N PHE A 589 10.14 18.23 -10.83
CA PHE A 589 11.20 17.26 -11.10
C PHE A 589 11.20 16.79 -12.55
N GLU A 590 12.37 16.83 -13.18
CA GLU A 590 12.63 16.18 -14.45
C GLU A 590 12.79 14.67 -14.25
N LYS A 591 12.46 13.88 -15.28
CA LYS A 591 12.62 12.42 -15.25
C LYS A 591 14.06 12.00 -14.92
N SER A 592 15.05 12.77 -15.37
CA SER A 592 16.47 12.54 -15.07
C SER A 592 16.79 12.72 -13.58
N ALA A 593 16.23 13.73 -12.91
CA ALA A 593 16.40 13.95 -11.48
C ALA A 593 15.73 12.87 -10.64
N VAL A 594 14.51 12.46 -11.00
CA VAL A 594 13.81 11.34 -10.35
C VAL A 594 14.60 10.03 -10.50
N SER A 595 15.12 9.76 -11.70
CA SER A 595 15.95 8.58 -11.96
C SER A 595 17.25 8.59 -11.14
N LYS A 596 17.89 9.76 -10.99
CA LYS A 596 19.06 9.92 -10.12
C LYS A 596 18.70 9.68 -8.66
N ALA A 597 17.62 10.29 -8.16
CA ALA A 597 17.16 10.08 -6.80
C ALA A 597 16.89 8.59 -6.51
N ALA A 598 16.26 7.87 -7.45
CA ALA A 598 15.98 6.45 -7.33
C ALA A 598 17.27 5.60 -7.28
N ARG A 599 18.25 5.87 -8.15
CA ARG A 599 19.56 5.17 -8.10
C ARG A 599 20.32 5.43 -6.80
N ARG A 600 20.28 6.67 -6.30
CA ARG A 600 20.92 7.04 -5.03
C ARG A 600 20.24 6.37 -3.84
N PHE A 601 18.92 6.26 -3.87
CA PHE A 601 18.16 5.49 -2.90
C PHE A 601 18.57 4.02 -2.91
N GLN A 602 18.59 3.40 -4.11
CA GLN A 602 19.01 2.01 -4.28
C GLN A 602 20.40 1.77 -3.69
N TYR A 603 21.38 2.59 -4.05
CA TYR A 603 22.75 2.47 -3.56
C TYR A 603 22.88 2.67 -2.04
N MET A 604 22.06 3.56 -1.45
CA MET A 604 22.01 3.73 0.00
C MET A 604 21.41 2.51 0.70
N SER A 605 20.33 1.93 0.14
CA SER A 605 19.73 0.70 0.66
C SER A 605 20.71 -0.48 0.55
N GLU A 606 21.43 -0.62 -0.55
CA GLU A 606 22.47 -1.64 -0.73
C GLU A 606 23.57 -1.51 0.33
N GLN A 607 24.02 -0.29 0.67
CA GLN A 607 24.97 -0.07 1.77
C GLN A 607 24.45 -0.53 3.15
N LEU A 608 23.13 -0.52 3.36
CA LEU A 608 22.50 -0.96 4.61
C LEU A 608 22.34 -2.49 4.67
N PHE A 609 22.05 -3.13 3.54
CA PHE A 609 21.57 -4.52 3.50
C PHE A 609 22.49 -5.51 2.76
N GLN A 610 23.48 -5.07 1.98
CA GLN A 610 24.46 -5.99 1.38
C GLN A 610 25.58 -6.31 2.36
N THR A 611 25.97 -7.58 2.42
CA THR A 611 27.07 -8.04 3.26
C THR A 611 28.42 -7.74 2.62
N GLN A 612 29.25 -6.90 3.26
CA GLN A 612 30.65 -6.75 2.83
C GLN A 612 31.39 -8.08 3.00
N SER A 613 31.56 -8.79 1.89
CA SER A 613 32.39 -9.99 1.77
C SER A 613 33.87 -9.63 1.96
N SER A 614 34.35 -9.57 3.21
CA SER A 614 35.77 -9.79 3.56
C SER A 614 36.12 -9.70 5.06
N ASN A 615 35.18 -9.50 5.99
CA ASN A 615 35.36 -9.90 7.39
C ASN A 615 34.00 -10.07 8.07
N ILE A 616 33.79 -11.27 8.60
CA ILE A 616 32.56 -11.70 9.27
C ILE A 616 32.51 -11.05 10.65
N SER A 617 31.93 -9.84 10.73
CA SER A 617 31.12 -9.36 11.86
C SER A 617 30.69 -7.92 11.62
N VAL A 618 29.40 -7.68 11.79
CA VAL A 618 28.69 -6.39 11.85
C VAL A 618 28.24 -5.87 10.49
N MET A 619 26.94 -6.02 10.19
CA MET A 619 26.23 -5.21 9.19
C MET A 619 26.58 -3.73 9.43
N ASN A 620 26.77 -2.93 8.40
CA ASN A 620 27.16 -1.51 8.52
C ASN A 620 26.11 -0.63 9.24
N VAL A 621 25.01 -1.24 9.68
CA VAL A 621 23.92 -0.74 10.51
C VAL A 621 24.38 -0.08 11.81
N SER A 622 25.48 -0.55 12.42
CA SER A 622 26.04 0.07 13.63
C SER A 622 26.81 1.36 13.37
N SER A 623 27.03 1.72 12.11
CA SER A 623 27.70 2.95 11.74
C SER A 623 26.70 4.11 11.70
N SER A 624 27.17 5.30 12.07
CA SER A 624 26.33 6.50 12.06
C SER A 624 25.72 6.75 10.68
N ILE A 625 24.43 7.10 10.64
CA ILE A 625 23.69 7.40 9.40
C ILE A 625 24.35 8.51 8.57
N SER A 626 25.10 9.42 9.20
CA SER A 626 25.89 10.45 8.50
C SER A 626 26.92 9.88 7.52
N LYS A 627 27.43 8.66 7.76
CA LYS A 627 28.46 8.00 6.95
C LYS A 627 27.93 7.37 5.66
N LEU A 628 26.63 7.17 5.54
CA LEU A 628 26.02 6.63 4.32
C LEU A 628 26.25 7.61 3.16
N SER A 629 26.60 7.08 1.98
CA SER A 629 26.78 7.90 0.78
C SER A 629 25.53 7.86 -0.10
N LEU A 630 25.13 9.02 -0.63
CA LEU A 630 24.21 9.10 -1.78
C LEU A 630 24.95 9.26 -3.10
N ILE A 631 26.28 9.45 -3.09
CA ILE A 631 27.07 9.53 -4.32
C ILE A 631 27.35 8.10 -4.75
N VAL A 632 26.79 7.70 -5.89
CA VAL A 632 27.03 6.40 -6.50
C VAL A 632 28.46 6.36 -7.09
N PRO A 633 29.12 5.20 -7.17
CA PRO A 633 30.51 5.11 -7.64
C PRO A 633 30.75 5.75 -9.01
N GLU A 634 29.83 5.55 -9.95
CA GLU A 634 29.87 6.15 -11.29
C GLU A 634 29.85 7.69 -11.24
N GLU A 635 29.03 8.28 -10.36
CA GLU A 635 28.98 9.73 -10.15
C GLU A 635 30.28 10.25 -9.50
N ALA A 636 30.89 9.45 -8.62
CA ALA A 636 32.18 9.80 -8.00
C ALA A 636 33.30 9.83 -9.05
N GLU A 637 33.36 8.83 -9.93
CA GLU A 637 34.32 8.78 -11.04
C GLU A 637 34.14 9.96 -12.01
N GLU A 638 32.89 10.29 -12.38
CA GLU A 638 32.60 11.48 -13.19
C GLU A 638 33.03 12.78 -12.51
N MET A 639 32.76 12.92 -11.21
CA MET A 639 33.18 14.10 -10.43
C MET A 639 34.70 14.21 -10.37
N GLU A 640 35.41 13.10 -10.16
CA GLU A 640 36.87 13.06 -10.20
C GLU A 640 37.38 13.52 -11.57
N LEU A 641 36.85 12.98 -12.67
CA LEU A 641 37.23 13.39 -14.04
C LEU A 641 36.99 14.88 -14.30
N VAL A 642 35.87 15.44 -13.84
CA VAL A 642 35.57 16.88 -13.97
C VAL A 642 36.53 17.73 -13.14
N VAL A 643 36.85 17.30 -11.92
CA VAL A 643 37.83 17.97 -11.06
C VAL A 643 39.22 17.93 -11.68
N PHE A 644 39.67 16.79 -12.20
CA PHE A 644 40.94 16.66 -12.91
C PHE A 644 40.99 17.54 -14.17
N HIS A 645 39.93 17.55 -14.98
CA HIS A 645 39.86 18.43 -16.15
C HIS A 645 39.87 19.93 -15.79
N ARG A 646 39.19 20.33 -14.70
CA ARG A 646 39.25 21.71 -14.21
C ARG A 646 40.63 22.05 -13.68
N LEU A 647 41.29 21.14 -12.96
CA LEU A 647 42.65 21.34 -12.46
C LEU A 647 43.67 21.43 -13.59
N ASP A 648 43.56 20.62 -14.65
CA ASP A 648 44.42 20.70 -15.83
C ASP A 648 44.21 22.02 -16.59
N ASN A 649 42.98 22.51 -16.69
CA ASN A 649 42.70 23.83 -17.26
C ASN A 649 43.27 24.96 -16.39
N ILE A 650 43.18 24.86 -15.06
CA ILE A 650 43.78 25.84 -14.13
C ILE A 650 45.32 25.78 -14.18
N ALA A 651 45.92 24.60 -14.33
CA ALA A 651 47.36 24.42 -14.48
C ALA A 651 47.86 24.99 -15.82
N ASN A 652 47.08 24.87 -16.90
CA ASN A 652 47.38 25.45 -18.20
C ASN A 652 47.18 26.98 -18.26
N GLU A 653 46.34 27.55 -17.39
CA GLU A 653 46.10 29.01 -17.30
C GLU A 653 47.07 29.77 -16.37
N GLY A 654 48.07 29.09 -15.80
CA GLY A 654 49.22 29.74 -15.18
C GLY A 654 48.92 30.57 -13.92
N MET A 655 47.92 30.18 -13.12
CA MET A 655 47.67 30.81 -11.82
C MET A 655 48.25 30.00 -10.65
N ILE A 656 49.11 30.65 -9.87
CA ILE A 656 49.63 30.16 -8.59
C ILE A 656 48.50 30.21 -7.56
N VAL A 657 48.02 29.05 -7.12
CA VAL A 657 47.04 28.94 -6.02
C VAL A 657 47.77 29.14 -4.68
N CYS A 658 47.53 30.28 -4.03
CA CYS A 658 47.91 30.48 -2.62
C CYS A 658 46.95 29.69 -1.71
N SER A 659 47.52 28.80 -0.89
CA SER A 659 46.80 27.96 0.06
C SER A 659 46.24 28.78 1.25
N LEU A 660 44.97 28.56 1.58
CA LEU A 660 44.41 28.80 2.92
C LEU A 660 43.72 27.51 3.40
N SER A 661 44.53 26.69 4.09
CA SER A 661 44.22 25.81 5.23
C SER A 661 42.98 24.89 5.21
N HIS A 662 43.27 23.58 5.28
CA HIS A 662 42.43 22.41 5.62
C HIS A 662 41.75 21.63 4.48
N CYS A 663 42.54 21.14 3.53
CA CYS A 663 42.34 19.80 2.94
C CYS A 663 43.71 19.24 2.54
N PHE A 664 44.13 18.14 3.18
CA PHE A 664 45.33 17.41 2.79
C PHE A 664 45.03 16.60 1.53
N ILE A 665 45.43 17.09 0.37
CA ILE A 665 45.68 16.25 -0.81
C ILE A 665 47.19 16.22 -1.00
N LYS A 666 47.79 15.07 -0.72
CA LYS A 666 49.23 14.83 -0.87
C LYS A 666 49.46 14.27 -2.28
N VAL A 667 49.67 15.14 -3.27
CA VAL A 667 50.15 14.71 -4.60
C VAL A 667 51.64 14.45 -4.49
N VAL A 668 52.03 13.17 -4.53
CA VAL A 668 53.43 12.77 -4.72
C VAL A 668 53.67 12.71 -6.22
N VAL A 669 54.39 13.70 -6.75
CA VAL A 669 54.88 13.68 -8.13
C VAL A 669 56.22 12.93 -8.13
N SER A 670 56.34 11.91 -8.98
CA SER A 670 57.64 11.35 -9.43
C SER A 670 57.90 11.78 -10.86
#